data_AF-A0A917H4G0-F1
#
_entry.id   AF-A0A917H4G0-F1
#
_cell.length_a   1.000
_cell.length_b   1.000
_cell.length_c   1.000
_cell.angle_alpha   90.00
_cell.angle_beta   90.00
_cell.angle_gamma   90.00
#
_symmetry.space_group_name_H-M   'P 1'
#
loop_
_entity.id
_entity.type
_entity.pdbx_description
1 polymer ?
#
loop_
_entity_poly.entity_id
_entity_poly.type
_entity_poly.pdbx_seq_one_letter_code
_entity_poly.pdbx_strand_id
1 'polypeptide(L)'
;MRKGNKLSLSLLLSLVIVFSLVQPMAHAASNMTDRLYEGQVVDFDDTDDAVSEALPIGFDFSFFGSEYDEAYVTTNGYLMFHDPVDAYRYEGPLPIERPNNYIAPYFTDLVVDNATVLYATIGEAPNRKFVVQWTNVNPIDNDNSYATIQVILYESTGEVQFQYPQLDLEEDENDNGEYPLFSLSANNYNLLIGLQDGEAYTNYSIDQANTVAEGQAIRFTPNSEDSALYTINANANYESFALTADRLLANPPEQLLPAKGALVNDSLTLSWSSVPDATEYVVLIDNDPSFHDPAVIEAGSATSYSLDDLPEGTYYWVVFAVDSDNERYSQSSVSSFTVVYSSGLGFIQLSNITLDRPVSESVYIYNATVPHSVTVTSATYTPTDSKATAVLKLDGEPVDNPISLKVGSNLISLDVIAQNGHVQTYEFHITRLAESTTGGGNGGNGGNGGNGGGPVATPSPTPKPTPTPQPGTEGSVFKGSIQYDQWKEDLNKKVKEANSGSAPAPLSDIANHWSKDAIILFTKLGFVAGYEDGSFRPDASITRAEFAKIVAQIFNLQTASNAAGFSDTGSHWAKAAIDALASNGIITGYNDGSFKPNQTITRAEIVAIISRIVDLDKASGGKDKGFTDTNGSWNEAQIKAAAAAGIVQGRSDGKFQPNVNSTRAEALTILLRVLDLDPQIKALLEALK
;
A
#
# COMPACT_ATOMS: atom_id res chain seq x y z
N MET A 1 -14.34 -31.98 -10.65
CA MET A 1 -14.32 -30.83 -9.71
C MET A 1 -14.70 -29.60 -10.50
N ARG A 2 -15.61 -28.76 -9.97
CA ARG A 2 -16.27 -27.66 -10.69
C ARG A 2 -15.24 -26.67 -11.24
N LYS A 3 -15.10 -26.59 -12.56
CA LYS A 3 -14.61 -25.37 -13.24
C LYS A 3 -15.68 -24.31 -13.01
N GLY A 4 -15.38 -23.29 -12.21
CA GLY A 4 -16.25 -22.12 -12.12
C GLY A 4 -16.20 -21.40 -13.46
N ASN A 5 -17.34 -21.26 -14.13
CA ASN A 5 -17.47 -20.38 -15.27
C ASN A 5 -17.21 -18.94 -14.78
N LYS A 6 -16.00 -18.41 -14.97
CA LYS A 6 -15.79 -16.96 -14.95
C LYS A 6 -16.53 -16.42 -16.16
N LEU A 7 -17.65 -15.73 -15.97
CA LEU A 7 -18.21 -14.89 -17.04
C LEU A 7 -17.20 -13.76 -17.27
N SER A 8 -16.89 -13.45 -18.54
CA SER A 8 -16.04 -12.30 -18.89
C SER A 8 -16.68 -11.02 -18.38
N LEU A 9 -15.87 -10.07 -17.93
CA LEU A 9 -16.32 -8.76 -17.45
C LEU A 9 -17.09 -8.00 -18.55
N SER A 10 -16.71 -8.20 -19.81
CA SER A 10 -17.44 -7.71 -20.98
C SER A 10 -18.90 -8.18 -21.06
N LEU A 11 -19.18 -9.40 -20.58
CA LEU A 11 -20.54 -9.97 -20.51
C LEU A 11 -21.38 -9.38 -19.37
N LEU A 12 -20.73 -8.89 -18.30
CA LEU A 12 -21.39 -8.28 -17.14
C LEU A 12 -21.81 -6.84 -17.42
N LEU A 13 -21.04 -6.10 -18.21
CA LEU A 13 -21.28 -4.67 -18.48
C LEU A 13 -22.18 -4.37 -19.70
N SER A 14 -22.68 -5.37 -20.42
CA SER A 14 -23.54 -5.19 -21.60
C SER A 14 -22.98 -4.22 -22.66
N LEU A 15 -21.65 -4.21 -22.88
CA LEU A 15 -21.01 -3.31 -23.83
C LEU A 15 -21.06 -3.81 -25.29
N VAL A 16 -21.11 -2.85 -26.23
CA VAL A 16 -21.01 -3.10 -27.67
C VAL A 16 -19.53 -3.15 -28.06
N ILE A 17 -19.10 -4.26 -28.67
CA ILE A 17 -17.74 -4.41 -29.20
C ILE A 17 -17.76 -4.07 -30.69
N VAL A 18 -17.02 -3.04 -31.10
CA VAL A 18 -16.69 -2.79 -32.52
C VAL A 18 -15.22 -3.15 -32.75
N PHE A 19 -14.98 -3.98 -33.77
CA PHE A 19 -13.77 -4.82 -33.85
C PHE A 19 -12.53 -4.18 -34.51
N SER A 20 -12.61 -2.99 -35.13
CA SER A 20 -11.54 -2.55 -36.04
C SER A 20 -10.45 -1.65 -35.43
N LEU A 21 -10.67 -1.03 -34.27
CA LEU A 21 -9.73 -0.09 -33.64
C LEU A 21 -9.11 -0.61 -32.32
N VAL A 22 -9.71 -1.64 -31.74
CA VAL A 22 -9.44 -2.13 -30.38
C VAL A 22 -8.25 -3.09 -30.32
N GLN A 23 -7.96 -3.83 -31.39
CA GLN A 23 -6.94 -4.88 -31.40
C GLN A 23 -5.52 -4.35 -31.06
N PRO A 24 -4.97 -3.31 -31.71
CA PRO A 24 -3.62 -2.83 -31.36
C PRO A 24 -3.56 -2.21 -29.95
N MET A 25 -4.62 -1.52 -29.50
CA MET A 25 -4.70 -1.00 -28.13
C MET A 25 -4.84 -2.12 -27.07
N ALA A 26 -5.49 -3.23 -27.41
CA ALA A 26 -5.58 -4.42 -26.57
C ALA A 26 -4.26 -5.22 -26.53
N HIS A 27 -3.36 -5.07 -27.52
CA HIS A 27 -2.00 -5.63 -27.44
C HIS A 27 -1.05 -4.70 -26.68
N ALA A 28 -1.16 -3.37 -26.85
CA ALA A 28 -0.50 -2.41 -25.96
C ALA A 28 -0.95 -2.59 -24.49
N ALA A 29 -2.15 -3.14 -24.29
CA ALA A 29 -2.74 -3.42 -23.00
C ALA A 29 -2.09 -4.52 -22.17
N SER A 30 -1.49 -5.54 -22.78
CA SER A 30 -0.82 -6.60 -22.01
C SER A 30 0.40 -6.08 -21.23
N ASN A 31 0.92 -4.91 -21.61
CA ASN A 31 2.09 -4.25 -20.99
C ASN A 31 1.70 -2.98 -20.17
N MET A 32 0.40 -2.78 -19.85
CA MET A 32 -0.18 -1.49 -19.42
C MET A 32 0.15 -0.94 -18.03
N THR A 33 0.99 -1.60 -17.23
CA THR A 33 1.39 -1.02 -15.92
C THR A 33 2.33 0.18 -16.06
N ASP A 34 2.87 0.41 -17.26
CA ASP A 34 4.01 1.29 -17.50
C ASP A 34 3.62 2.53 -18.34
N ARG A 35 4.18 3.69 -18.01
CA ARG A 35 4.06 4.92 -18.81
C ARG A 35 4.81 4.76 -20.14
N LEU A 36 4.20 5.15 -21.27
CA LEU A 36 4.88 5.09 -22.57
C LEU A 36 5.68 6.36 -22.87
N TYR A 37 6.83 6.18 -23.52
CA TYR A 37 7.62 7.22 -24.16
C TYR A 37 7.91 6.84 -25.61
N GLU A 38 7.93 7.83 -26.50
CA GLU A 38 8.36 7.60 -27.88
C GLU A 38 9.84 7.20 -27.89
N GLY A 39 10.14 6.09 -28.56
CA GLY A 39 11.49 5.60 -28.83
C GLY A 39 11.84 5.70 -30.31
N GLN A 40 13.11 5.92 -30.60
CA GLN A 40 13.64 5.79 -31.95
C GLN A 40 14.03 4.32 -32.20
N VAL A 41 13.61 3.78 -33.34
CA VAL A 41 14.01 2.43 -33.78
C VAL A 41 15.50 2.44 -34.08
N VAL A 42 16.20 1.43 -33.57
CA VAL A 42 17.59 1.14 -33.93
C VAL A 42 17.56 0.25 -35.16
N ASP A 43 18.11 0.75 -36.26
CA ASP A 43 18.24 -0.02 -37.50
C ASP A 43 19.53 -0.85 -37.47
N PHE A 44 19.42 -2.12 -37.89
CA PHE A 44 20.54 -3.04 -38.05
C PHE A 44 20.65 -3.52 -39.50
N ASP A 45 21.87 -3.73 -39.97
CA ASP A 45 22.13 -4.27 -41.31
C ASP A 45 21.89 -5.79 -41.40
N ASP A 46 21.79 -6.48 -40.25
CA ASP A 46 21.49 -7.91 -40.10
C ASP A 46 20.66 -8.13 -38.83
N THR A 47 19.89 -9.22 -38.75
CA THR A 47 19.04 -9.54 -37.59
C THR A 47 19.74 -10.34 -36.51
N ASP A 48 20.95 -10.81 -36.82
CA ASP A 48 21.84 -11.52 -35.92
C ASP A 48 23.24 -10.90 -36.02
N ASP A 49 24.01 -10.94 -34.94
CA ASP A 49 25.40 -10.50 -34.93
C ASP A 49 25.60 -9.12 -35.60
N ALA A 50 24.75 -8.14 -35.26
CA ALA A 50 24.84 -6.78 -35.79
C ALA A 50 24.96 -5.74 -34.69
N VAL A 51 25.46 -4.56 -35.08
CA VAL A 51 25.65 -3.41 -34.21
C VAL A 51 25.13 -2.16 -34.91
N SER A 52 24.55 -1.26 -34.13
CA SER A 52 24.04 0.02 -34.61
C SER A 52 25.16 0.98 -35.01
N GLU A 53 24.80 2.08 -35.69
CA GLU A 53 25.61 3.29 -35.68
C GLU A 53 25.70 3.88 -34.25
N ALA A 54 26.55 4.91 -34.06
CA ALA A 54 26.65 5.61 -32.78
C ALA A 54 25.32 6.32 -32.45
N LEU A 55 24.75 6.01 -31.29
CA LEU A 55 23.51 6.57 -30.79
C LEU A 55 23.79 7.66 -29.76
N PRO A 56 23.17 8.84 -29.84
CA PRO A 56 23.39 9.91 -28.87
C PRO A 56 22.76 9.57 -27.52
N ILE A 57 23.55 9.58 -26.44
CA ILE A 57 23.10 9.39 -25.05
C ILE A 57 22.27 10.60 -24.58
N GLY A 58 22.56 11.78 -25.14
CA GLY A 58 21.88 13.04 -24.81
C GLY A 58 22.48 13.76 -23.61
N PHE A 59 23.41 13.16 -22.87
CA PHE A 59 24.19 13.76 -21.78
C PHE A 59 25.56 13.08 -21.65
N ASP A 60 26.50 13.73 -20.98
CA ASP A 60 27.81 13.13 -20.66
C ASP A 60 27.61 12.07 -19.57
N PHE A 61 27.88 10.80 -19.89
CA PHE A 61 27.76 9.66 -19.00
C PHE A 61 29.14 9.13 -18.59
N SER A 62 29.41 9.15 -17.28
CA SER A 62 30.66 8.62 -16.72
C SER A 62 30.60 7.10 -16.53
N PHE A 63 31.45 6.37 -17.23
CA PHE A 63 31.55 4.91 -17.16
C PHE A 63 33.02 4.48 -16.99
N PHE A 64 33.33 3.79 -15.87
CA PHE A 64 34.69 3.41 -15.48
C PHE A 64 35.72 4.57 -15.56
N GLY A 65 35.31 5.77 -15.14
CA GLY A 65 36.16 6.96 -15.09
C GLY A 65 36.40 7.65 -16.44
N SER A 66 35.72 7.23 -17.51
CA SER A 66 35.71 7.90 -18.81
C SER A 66 34.32 8.45 -19.11
N GLU A 67 34.24 9.59 -19.79
CA GLU A 67 32.98 10.22 -20.18
C GLU A 67 32.58 9.84 -21.61
N TYR A 68 31.30 9.55 -21.81
CA TYR A 68 30.73 9.17 -23.09
C TYR A 68 29.43 9.95 -23.35
N ASP A 69 29.27 10.46 -24.56
CA ASP A 69 28.04 11.12 -25.04
C ASP A 69 27.33 10.30 -26.13
N GLU A 70 27.94 9.19 -26.56
CA GLU A 70 27.43 8.25 -27.55
C GLU A 70 27.58 6.80 -27.05
N ALA A 71 26.70 5.92 -27.53
CA ALA A 71 26.76 4.48 -27.29
C ALA A 71 26.34 3.68 -28.53
N TYR A 72 26.74 2.42 -28.59
CA TYR A 72 26.41 1.47 -29.65
C TYR A 72 25.58 0.33 -29.07
N VAL A 73 24.55 -0.10 -29.80
CA VAL A 73 23.61 -1.13 -29.39
C VAL A 73 23.76 -2.32 -30.32
N THR A 74 23.70 -3.56 -29.82
CA THR A 74 23.81 -4.78 -30.64
C THR A 74 22.50 -5.57 -30.66
N THR A 75 22.35 -6.46 -31.64
CA THR A 75 21.27 -7.45 -31.70
C THR A 75 21.34 -8.42 -30.53
N ASN A 76 22.55 -8.80 -30.10
CA ASN A 76 22.86 -9.63 -28.92
C ASN A 76 22.62 -8.95 -27.56
N GLY A 77 21.90 -7.82 -27.51
CA GLY A 77 21.52 -7.19 -26.24
C GLY A 77 22.61 -6.38 -25.55
N TYR A 78 23.71 -6.03 -26.23
CA TYR A 78 24.82 -5.28 -25.62
C TYR A 78 24.70 -3.78 -25.85
N LEU A 79 25.12 -3.00 -24.84
CA LEU A 79 25.36 -1.56 -24.96
C LEU A 79 26.85 -1.27 -24.77
N MET A 80 27.49 -0.64 -25.75
CA MET A 80 28.94 -0.43 -25.81
C MET A 80 29.26 1.07 -25.90
N PHE A 81 30.39 1.52 -25.31
CA PHE A 81 30.75 2.94 -25.24
C PHE A 81 31.93 3.36 -26.14
N HIS A 82 32.42 2.44 -26.96
CA HIS A 82 33.50 2.67 -27.91
C HIS A 82 33.16 2.02 -29.25
N ASP A 83 33.89 2.38 -30.30
CA ASP A 83 33.74 1.82 -31.65
C ASP A 83 33.69 0.28 -31.58
N PRO A 84 32.57 -0.35 -31.97
CA PRO A 84 32.36 -1.77 -31.77
C PRO A 84 33.37 -2.61 -32.55
N VAL A 85 34.25 -3.29 -31.83
CA VAL A 85 35.03 -4.42 -32.36
C VAL A 85 34.12 -5.64 -32.55
N ASP A 86 34.57 -6.72 -33.22
CA ASP A 86 33.81 -7.98 -33.43
C ASP A 86 33.29 -8.68 -32.13
N ALA A 87 33.39 -8.04 -30.96
CA ALA A 87 32.84 -8.46 -29.67
C ALA A 87 31.31 -8.63 -29.67
N TYR A 88 30.60 -8.04 -30.63
CA TYR A 88 29.17 -8.31 -30.81
C TYR A 88 28.88 -9.75 -31.27
N ARG A 89 29.89 -10.49 -31.79
CA ARG A 89 29.77 -11.87 -32.32
C ARG A 89 30.22 -13.00 -31.39
N TYR A 90 30.58 -12.68 -30.14
CA TYR A 90 31.30 -13.64 -29.30
C TYR A 90 30.42 -14.21 -28.17
N GLU A 91 30.12 -15.51 -28.29
CA GLU A 91 29.38 -16.29 -27.30
C GLU A 91 30.27 -17.15 -26.37
N GLY A 92 31.59 -17.03 -26.48
CA GLY A 92 32.51 -17.87 -25.70
C GLY A 92 32.56 -17.50 -24.21
N PRO A 93 33.23 -18.33 -23.38
CA PRO A 93 33.35 -18.09 -21.96
C PRO A 93 34.08 -16.78 -21.66
N LEU A 94 33.59 -16.03 -20.67
CA LEU A 94 34.23 -14.81 -20.20
C LEU A 94 35.61 -15.09 -19.58
N PRO A 95 36.58 -14.15 -19.69
CA PRO A 95 36.49 -12.84 -20.36
C PRO A 95 36.78 -12.92 -21.87
N ILE A 96 36.13 -12.05 -22.66
CA ILE A 96 36.26 -11.96 -24.12
C ILE A 96 37.63 -11.38 -24.51
N GLU A 97 38.21 -11.81 -25.65
CA GLU A 97 39.55 -11.40 -26.09
C GLU A 97 39.69 -9.91 -26.47
N ARG A 98 38.58 -9.19 -26.68
CA ARG A 98 38.56 -7.77 -27.12
C ARG A 98 37.44 -6.99 -26.44
N PRO A 99 37.54 -6.76 -25.12
CA PRO A 99 36.52 -6.06 -24.38
C PRO A 99 36.47 -4.57 -24.75
N ASN A 100 35.26 -4.00 -24.80
CA ASN A 100 35.05 -2.65 -25.31
C ASN A 100 34.04 -1.84 -24.49
N ASN A 101 34.27 -1.77 -23.16
CA ASN A 101 33.43 -1.04 -22.20
C ASN A 101 31.94 -1.25 -22.48
N TYR A 102 31.47 -2.48 -22.28
CA TYR A 102 30.09 -2.84 -22.58
C TYR A 102 29.29 -3.25 -21.34
N ILE A 103 27.98 -3.14 -21.50
CA ILE A 103 26.92 -3.53 -20.59
C ILE A 103 26.16 -4.67 -21.28
N ALA A 104 26.01 -5.80 -20.61
CA ALA A 104 25.19 -6.91 -21.07
C ALA A 104 24.16 -7.28 -19.98
N PRO A 105 22.91 -6.80 -20.10
CA PRO A 105 21.83 -7.13 -19.17
C PRO A 105 21.36 -8.59 -19.33
N TYR A 106 21.81 -9.28 -20.38
CA TYR A 106 21.61 -10.70 -20.60
C TYR A 106 22.68 -11.19 -21.58
N PHE A 107 23.65 -11.97 -21.11
CA PHE A 107 24.80 -12.42 -21.92
C PHE A 107 24.49 -13.76 -22.61
N THR A 108 23.96 -13.69 -23.83
CA THR A 108 23.56 -14.84 -24.69
C THR A 108 23.47 -14.38 -26.15
N ASP A 109 23.49 -15.28 -27.14
CA ASP A 109 23.03 -14.94 -28.50
C ASP A 109 21.56 -14.57 -28.48
N LEU A 110 21.25 -13.41 -29.03
CA LEU A 110 19.90 -12.93 -29.28
C LEU A 110 19.80 -12.46 -30.73
N VAL A 111 18.69 -12.84 -31.36
CA VAL A 111 18.29 -12.34 -32.66
C VAL A 111 17.14 -11.35 -32.53
N VAL A 112 17.01 -10.48 -33.54
CA VAL A 112 15.97 -9.45 -33.60
C VAL A 112 14.95 -9.68 -34.73
N ASP A 113 14.82 -10.91 -35.24
CA ASP A 113 13.96 -11.26 -36.38
C ASP A 113 12.49 -10.80 -36.22
N ASN A 114 11.94 -10.94 -35.02
CA ASN A 114 10.59 -10.51 -34.65
C ASN A 114 10.60 -9.56 -33.43
N ALA A 115 11.72 -8.87 -33.24
CA ALA A 115 11.94 -7.97 -32.12
C ALA A 115 11.92 -6.51 -32.60
N THR A 116 11.89 -5.58 -31.65
CA THR A 116 12.15 -4.16 -31.94
C THR A 116 13.09 -3.61 -30.89
N VAL A 117 14.18 -3.01 -31.35
CA VAL A 117 15.13 -2.33 -30.47
C VAL A 117 14.88 -0.83 -30.55
N LEU A 118 14.61 -0.21 -29.41
CA LEU A 118 14.26 1.20 -29.28
C LEU A 118 15.26 1.89 -28.37
N TYR A 119 15.53 3.16 -28.64
CA TYR A 119 16.26 4.02 -27.72
C TYR A 119 15.60 5.38 -27.54
N ALA A 120 15.76 5.98 -26.35
CA ALA A 120 15.30 7.34 -26.08
C ALA A 120 16.09 7.98 -24.94
N THR A 121 16.28 9.29 -25.01
CA THR A 121 16.61 10.11 -23.83
C THR A 121 15.32 10.71 -23.28
N ILE A 122 14.92 10.31 -22.07
CA ILE A 122 13.68 10.74 -21.43
C ILE A 122 13.96 11.62 -20.21
N GLY A 123 13.01 12.48 -19.87
CA GLY A 123 13.12 13.42 -18.75
C GLY A 123 13.81 14.73 -19.11
N GLU A 124 14.13 15.52 -18.09
CA GLU A 124 14.70 16.86 -18.23
C GLU A 124 16.01 16.97 -17.43
N ALA A 125 16.96 17.75 -17.94
CA ALA A 125 18.23 17.95 -17.25
C ALA A 125 18.03 18.57 -15.85
N PRO A 126 18.81 18.16 -14.83
CA PRO A 126 19.94 17.23 -14.87
C PRO A 126 19.55 15.77 -14.53
N ASN A 127 18.27 15.38 -14.69
CA ASN A 127 17.76 14.06 -14.29
C ASN A 127 17.26 13.26 -15.50
N ARG A 128 17.92 13.41 -16.65
CA ARG A 128 17.59 12.63 -17.84
C ARG A 128 17.99 11.18 -17.63
N LYS A 129 17.33 10.31 -18.40
CA LYS A 129 17.64 8.88 -18.49
C LYS A 129 17.81 8.52 -19.95
N PHE A 130 18.90 7.86 -20.28
CA PHE A 130 19.06 7.20 -21.58
C PHE A 130 18.58 5.77 -21.44
N VAL A 131 17.63 5.37 -22.28
CA VAL A 131 16.98 4.06 -22.22
C VAL A 131 17.21 3.36 -23.55
N VAL A 132 17.66 2.11 -23.49
CA VAL A 132 17.62 1.16 -24.61
C VAL A 132 16.71 0.01 -24.22
N GLN A 133 15.77 -0.33 -25.11
CA GLN A 133 14.79 -1.39 -24.90
C GLN A 133 14.85 -2.38 -26.07
N TRP A 134 15.20 -3.62 -25.78
CA TRP A 134 15.04 -4.75 -26.69
C TRP A 134 13.69 -5.39 -26.40
N THR A 135 12.75 -5.25 -27.31
CA THR A 135 11.37 -5.74 -27.15
C THR A 135 11.21 -7.04 -27.90
N ASN A 136 10.76 -8.10 -27.23
CA ASN A 136 10.48 -9.40 -27.85
C ASN A 136 11.68 -10.04 -28.56
N VAL A 137 12.88 -9.92 -27.98
CA VAL A 137 14.09 -10.61 -28.48
C VAL A 137 14.06 -12.07 -28.06
N ASN A 138 14.63 -12.93 -28.90
CA ASN A 138 14.70 -14.37 -28.68
C ASN A 138 16.12 -14.89 -28.94
N PRO A 139 16.57 -15.98 -28.30
CA PRO A 139 17.82 -16.60 -28.67
C PRO A 139 17.76 -17.24 -30.05
N ILE A 140 18.90 -17.29 -30.73
CA ILE A 140 19.03 -17.79 -32.11
C ILE A 140 18.44 -19.19 -32.34
N ASP A 141 18.54 -20.07 -31.33
CA ASP A 141 18.09 -21.45 -31.40
C ASP A 141 16.74 -21.70 -30.66
N ASN A 142 16.03 -20.65 -30.23
CA ASN A 142 14.76 -20.79 -29.50
C ASN A 142 13.76 -19.67 -29.81
N ASP A 143 12.94 -19.90 -30.84
CA ASP A 143 11.86 -18.99 -31.25
C ASP A 143 10.61 -19.07 -30.36
N ASN A 144 10.57 -19.94 -29.35
CA ASN A 144 9.42 -20.08 -28.44
C ASN A 144 9.60 -19.28 -27.14
N SER A 145 10.75 -18.63 -26.96
CA SER A 145 11.05 -17.86 -25.77
C SER A 145 11.39 -16.43 -26.14
N TYR A 146 10.77 -15.49 -25.43
CA TYR A 146 10.89 -14.06 -25.70
C TYR A 146 11.19 -13.28 -24.43
N ALA A 147 12.05 -12.28 -24.57
CA ALA A 147 12.37 -11.36 -23.51
C ALA A 147 12.15 -9.91 -23.98
N THR A 148 11.62 -9.08 -23.07
CA THR A 148 11.76 -7.63 -23.16
C THR A 148 12.75 -7.20 -22.09
N ILE A 149 13.81 -6.50 -22.50
CA ILE A 149 14.94 -6.11 -21.65
C ILE A 149 15.18 -4.61 -21.82
N GLN A 150 15.44 -3.92 -20.72
CA GLN A 150 15.81 -2.50 -20.73
C GLN A 150 17.16 -2.26 -20.03
N VAL A 151 17.95 -1.36 -20.60
CA VAL A 151 19.11 -0.72 -19.95
C VAL A 151 18.81 0.75 -19.78
N ILE A 152 18.99 1.27 -18.56
CA ILE A 152 18.73 2.67 -18.20
C ILE A 152 20.02 3.28 -17.63
N LEU A 153 20.52 4.35 -18.24
CA LEU A 153 21.62 5.17 -17.74
C LEU A 153 21.06 6.44 -17.09
N TYR A 154 21.52 6.79 -15.89
CA TYR A 154 21.03 7.95 -15.15
C TYR A 154 22.02 9.12 -15.19
N GLU A 155 21.60 10.29 -15.68
CA GLU A 155 22.44 11.47 -15.85
C GLU A 155 23.07 11.96 -14.54
N SER A 156 22.27 12.16 -13.49
CA SER A 156 22.75 12.80 -12.25
C SER A 156 23.54 11.88 -11.34
N THR A 157 23.40 10.56 -11.49
CA THR A 157 23.96 9.59 -10.55
C THR A 157 25.02 8.68 -11.17
N GLY A 158 25.10 8.60 -12.51
CA GLY A 158 25.95 7.63 -13.20
C GLY A 158 25.51 6.18 -12.99
N GLU A 159 24.32 5.96 -12.43
CA GLU A 159 23.77 4.63 -12.20
C GLU A 159 23.41 3.95 -13.53
N VAL A 160 23.54 2.62 -13.54
CA VAL A 160 23.04 1.75 -14.59
C VAL A 160 21.96 0.85 -13.99
N GLN A 161 20.81 0.74 -14.64
CA GLN A 161 19.75 -0.19 -14.24
C GLN A 161 19.36 -1.10 -15.37
N PHE A 162 19.22 -2.39 -15.06
CA PHE A 162 18.57 -3.37 -15.91
C PHE A 162 17.14 -3.55 -15.44
N GLN A 163 16.18 -3.64 -16.37
CA GLN A 163 14.81 -4.04 -16.09
C GLN A 163 14.37 -5.15 -17.02
N TYR A 164 13.49 -6.01 -16.53
CA TYR A 164 12.92 -7.13 -17.27
C TYR A 164 11.40 -7.02 -17.32
N PRO A 165 10.83 -6.13 -18.17
CA PRO A 165 9.39 -5.93 -18.26
C PRO A 165 8.59 -7.20 -18.58
N GLN A 166 9.15 -8.10 -19.40
CA GLN A 166 8.49 -9.33 -19.83
C GLN A 166 9.52 -10.43 -20.01
N LEU A 167 9.26 -11.62 -19.45
CA LEU A 167 10.06 -12.81 -19.68
C LEU A 167 9.11 -14.00 -19.92
N ASP A 168 8.93 -14.38 -21.17
CA ASP A 168 8.15 -15.56 -21.56
C ASP A 168 9.11 -16.66 -22.02
N LEU A 169 9.46 -17.54 -21.09
CA LEU A 169 10.56 -18.49 -21.25
C LEU A 169 10.01 -19.92 -21.25
N GLU A 170 9.88 -20.52 -22.43
CA GLU A 170 9.44 -21.91 -22.57
C GLU A 170 10.59 -22.91 -22.41
N GLU A 171 10.31 -24.06 -21.80
CA GLU A 171 11.22 -25.22 -21.79
C GLU A 171 11.16 -25.91 -23.16
N ASP A 172 12.23 -25.86 -23.95
CA ASP A 172 12.27 -26.58 -25.22
C ASP A 172 12.45 -28.09 -24.99
N GLU A 173 11.42 -28.90 -25.28
CA GLU A 173 11.42 -30.35 -24.99
C GLU A 173 12.38 -31.18 -25.86
N ASN A 174 13.08 -30.55 -26.85
CA ASN A 174 13.76 -31.27 -27.93
C ASN A 174 15.30 -31.27 -27.87
N ASP A 175 15.93 -30.52 -26.97
CA ASP A 175 17.40 -30.53 -26.91
C ASP A 175 17.94 -31.66 -26.02
N ASN A 176 18.88 -32.44 -26.55
CA ASN A 176 19.47 -33.62 -25.91
C ASN A 176 20.46 -33.27 -24.78
N GLY A 177 20.27 -32.13 -24.11
CA GLY A 177 21.08 -31.65 -23.01
C GLY A 177 22.46 -31.14 -23.45
N GLU A 178 22.61 -30.65 -24.68
CA GLU A 178 23.87 -30.04 -25.15
C GLU A 178 23.86 -28.51 -24.95
N TYR A 179 22.68 -27.88 -24.97
CA TYR A 179 22.46 -26.47 -24.63
C TYR A 179 21.17 -26.35 -23.79
N PRO A 180 21.25 -26.38 -22.45
CA PRO A 180 20.09 -26.08 -21.64
C PRO A 180 19.72 -24.61 -21.88
N LEU A 181 18.70 -24.41 -22.72
CA LEU A 181 17.38 -23.82 -22.43
C LEU A 181 17.39 -22.72 -21.37
N PHE A 182 16.42 -21.81 -21.45
CA PHE A 182 16.08 -20.81 -20.42
C PHE A 182 15.79 -21.36 -19.00
N SER A 183 16.20 -22.59 -18.68
CA SER A 183 16.60 -22.97 -17.35
C SER A 183 17.72 -22.05 -16.86
N LEU A 184 17.29 -21.05 -16.11
CA LEU A 184 18.04 -20.31 -15.11
C LEU A 184 18.83 -21.21 -14.11
N SER A 185 19.02 -22.52 -14.33
CA SER A 185 19.58 -23.45 -13.36
C SER A 185 20.71 -24.37 -13.83
N ALA A 186 21.29 -24.22 -15.03
CA ALA A 186 22.33 -25.19 -15.42
C ALA A 186 23.57 -24.71 -16.17
N ASN A 187 23.66 -23.50 -16.75
CA ASN A 187 24.93 -22.95 -17.25
C ASN A 187 24.96 -21.43 -17.03
N ASN A 188 26.15 -20.88 -16.74
CA ASN A 188 26.40 -19.53 -16.22
C ASN A 188 25.92 -18.37 -17.11
N TYR A 189 24.65 -17.95 -16.97
CA TYR A 189 24.19 -16.66 -17.52
C TYR A 189 24.66 -15.53 -16.61
N ASN A 190 25.50 -14.65 -17.16
CA ASN A 190 26.09 -13.54 -16.42
C ASN A 190 25.40 -12.23 -16.77
N LEU A 191 24.92 -11.50 -15.76
CA LEU A 191 24.64 -10.07 -15.90
C LEU A 191 25.96 -9.33 -15.80
N LEU A 192 26.32 -8.53 -16.81
CA LEU A 192 27.65 -7.92 -16.89
C LEU A 192 27.58 -6.40 -16.97
N ILE A 193 28.44 -5.76 -16.17
CA ILE A 193 28.80 -4.36 -16.35
C ILE A 193 30.33 -4.24 -16.39
N GLY A 194 30.85 -3.93 -17.58
CA GLY A 194 32.25 -3.61 -17.83
C GLY A 194 33.18 -4.82 -18.01
N LEU A 195 33.62 -5.01 -19.25
CA LEU A 195 34.96 -5.52 -19.57
C LEU A 195 35.78 -4.35 -20.17
N GLN A 196 37.04 -4.19 -19.73
CA GLN A 196 37.89 -3.03 -20.11
C GLN A 196 39.07 -3.41 -21.02
N ASP A 197 39.38 -2.53 -21.96
CA ASP A 197 40.43 -2.61 -22.99
C ASP A 197 41.74 -3.30 -22.52
N GLY A 198 41.93 -4.55 -22.96
CA GLY A 198 43.20 -5.28 -22.85
C GLY A 198 43.56 -5.92 -21.51
N GLU A 199 42.81 -5.67 -20.42
CA GLU A 199 42.99 -6.34 -19.13
C GLU A 199 41.79 -7.29 -18.90
N ALA A 200 42.04 -8.59 -18.78
CA ALA A 200 41.05 -9.67 -18.82
C ALA A 200 40.18 -9.75 -17.53
N TYR A 201 39.49 -8.67 -17.16
CA TYR A 201 38.65 -8.63 -15.97
C TYR A 201 37.21 -8.26 -16.28
N THR A 202 36.31 -9.17 -15.94
CA THR A 202 34.93 -8.84 -15.60
C THR A 202 34.94 -8.07 -14.30
N ASN A 203 34.67 -6.77 -14.36
CA ASN A 203 34.70 -5.95 -13.15
C ASN A 203 33.52 -6.28 -12.23
N TYR A 204 32.34 -6.53 -12.82
CA TYR A 204 31.16 -6.98 -12.08
C TYR A 204 30.31 -7.94 -12.91
N SER A 205 30.09 -9.13 -12.36
CA SER A 205 29.10 -10.07 -12.85
C SER A 205 28.15 -10.55 -11.75
N ILE A 206 26.92 -10.89 -12.13
CA ILE A 206 26.05 -11.71 -11.31
C ILE A 206 25.91 -13.06 -12.01
N ASP A 207 26.53 -14.08 -11.41
CA ASP A 207 26.55 -15.47 -11.88
C ASP A 207 25.75 -16.35 -10.90
N GLN A 208 24.42 -16.21 -10.90
CA GLN A 208 23.54 -17.02 -10.05
C GLN A 208 22.37 -17.58 -10.85
N ALA A 209 22.05 -18.83 -10.55
CA ALA A 209 20.82 -19.46 -11.03
C ALA A 209 19.59 -18.68 -10.53
N ASN A 210 18.63 -18.42 -11.42
CA ASN A 210 17.37 -17.69 -11.15
C ASN A 210 17.54 -16.21 -10.74
N THR A 211 18.55 -15.52 -11.28
CA THR A 211 18.86 -14.12 -10.93
C THR A 211 17.81 -13.11 -11.41
N VAL A 212 17.12 -13.39 -12.52
CA VAL A 212 16.18 -12.46 -13.16
C VAL A 212 14.77 -13.05 -13.20
N ALA A 213 13.78 -12.21 -12.93
CA ALA A 213 12.36 -12.51 -13.00
C ALA A 213 11.62 -11.36 -13.70
N GLU A 214 10.48 -11.67 -14.30
CA GLU A 214 9.60 -10.65 -14.86
C GLU A 214 9.24 -9.58 -13.80
N GLY A 215 9.29 -8.31 -14.18
CA GLY A 215 9.07 -7.17 -13.30
C GLY A 215 10.22 -6.87 -12.33
N GLN A 216 11.38 -7.52 -12.48
CA GLN A 216 12.56 -7.24 -11.66
C GLN A 216 13.37 -6.05 -12.21
N ALA A 217 13.99 -5.29 -11.30
CA ALA A 217 15.01 -4.31 -11.62
C ALA A 217 16.29 -4.56 -10.81
N ILE A 218 17.44 -4.41 -11.47
CA ILE A 218 18.77 -4.57 -10.88
C ILE A 218 19.54 -3.29 -11.13
N ARG A 219 20.06 -2.67 -10.07
CA ARG A 219 20.77 -1.39 -10.16
C ARG A 219 22.24 -1.52 -9.78
N PHE A 220 23.09 -0.92 -10.60
CA PHE A 220 24.52 -0.77 -10.40
C PHE A 220 24.81 0.69 -10.12
N THR A 221 25.29 0.98 -8.91
CA THR A 221 25.61 2.34 -8.47
C THR A 221 27.12 2.52 -8.44
N PRO A 222 27.68 3.53 -9.13
CA PRO A 222 29.12 3.79 -9.12
C PRO A 222 29.58 4.14 -7.71
N ASN A 223 30.75 3.65 -7.33
CA ASN A 223 31.32 3.93 -6.02
C ASN A 223 31.86 5.37 -5.99
N SER A 224 31.49 6.11 -4.96
CA SER A 224 31.86 7.53 -4.81
C SER A 224 33.35 7.77 -4.55
N GLU A 225 34.09 6.76 -4.08
CA GLU A 225 35.53 6.85 -3.79
C GLU A 225 36.39 6.29 -4.93
N ASP A 226 35.86 5.38 -5.73
CA ASP A 226 36.53 4.79 -6.89
C ASP A 226 35.53 4.56 -8.03
N SER A 227 35.54 5.45 -9.02
CA SER A 227 34.62 5.41 -10.17
C SER A 227 34.86 4.21 -11.11
N ALA A 228 35.87 3.39 -10.85
CA ALA A 228 36.05 2.10 -11.52
C ALA A 228 35.30 0.95 -10.82
N LEU A 229 34.62 1.21 -9.70
CA LEU A 229 33.88 0.21 -8.92
C LEU A 229 32.38 0.53 -8.89
N TYR A 230 31.56 -0.52 -8.83
CA TYR A 230 30.10 -0.44 -8.70
C TYR A 230 29.61 -1.27 -7.49
N THR A 231 28.47 -0.87 -6.93
CA THR A 231 27.70 -1.69 -5.98
C THR A 231 26.41 -2.15 -6.61
N ILE A 232 26.02 -3.39 -6.33
CA ILE A 232 24.85 -4.04 -6.95
C ILE A 232 23.69 -4.09 -5.96
N ASN A 233 22.52 -3.60 -6.38
CA ASN A 233 21.24 -3.85 -5.74
C ASN A 233 20.37 -4.72 -6.67
N ALA A 234 20.28 -6.02 -6.37
CA ALA A 234 19.49 -6.98 -7.15
C ALA A 234 17.97 -6.86 -6.98
N ASN A 235 17.51 -6.03 -6.03
CA ASN A 235 16.09 -5.73 -5.79
C ASN A 235 15.86 -4.22 -5.86
N ALA A 236 16.33 -3.59 -6.94
CA ALA A 236 16.11 -2.17 -7.15
C ALA A 236 14.62 -1.88 -7.38
N ASN A 237 14.22 -0.63 -7.17
CA ASN A 237 12.87 -0.21 -7.52
C ASN A 237 12.71 -0.26 -9.04
N TYR A 238 11.70 -0.98 -9.50
CA TYR A 238 11.28 -1.00 -10.90
C TYR A 238 10.69 0.36 -11.29
N GLU A 239 11.09 0.86 -12.45
CA GLU A 239 10.59 2.09 -13.05
C GLU A 239 9.50 1.73 -14.04
N SER A 240 8.27 2.15 -13.73
CA SER A 240 7.10 1.80 -14.53
C SER A 240 6.98 2.65 -15.81
N PHE A 241 7.82 2.35 -16.80
CA PHE A 241 7.73 2.92 -18.14
C PHE A 241 8.26 1.97 -19.24
N ALA A 242 7.79 2.18 -20.47
CA ALA A 242 8.27 1.48 -21.67
C ALA A 242 8.46 2.45 -22.84
N LEU A 243 9.31 2.06 -23.79
CA LEU A 243 9.45 2.75 -25.07
C LEU A 243 8.48 2.13 -26.09
N THR A 244 7.95 2.96 -26.99
CA THR A 244 7.17 2.52 -28.15
C THR A 244 7.66 3.22 -29.42
N ALA A 245 7.59 2.52 -30.56
CA ALA A 245 7.80 3.11 -31.89
C ALA A 245 6.58 3.94 -32.35
N ASP A 246 5.43 3.76 -31.69
CA ASP A 246 4.23 4.51 -31.99
C ASP A 246 4.40 5.99 -31.65
N ARG A 247 3.73 6.85 -32.42
CA ARG A 247 3.68 8.27 -32.13
C ARG A 247 2.65 8.55 -31.05
N LEU A 248 3.03 9.38 -30.09
CA LEU A 248 2.21 9.72 -28.94
C LEU A 248 1.59 11.11 -29.07
N LEU A 249 0.40 11.27 -28.49
CA LEU A 249 -0.19 12.57 -28.22
C LEU A 249 0.51 13.24 -27.03
N ALA A 250 0.55 14.57 -27.05
CA ALA A 250 1.21 15.35 -26.01
C ALA A 250 0.43 15.30 -24.69
N ASN A 251 1.07 14.78 -23.65
CA ASN A 251 0.55 14.57 -22.30
C ASN A 251 -0.61 13.55 -22.24
N PRO A 252 -0.54 12.58 -21.30
CA PRO A 252 -1.63 11.62 -21.13
C PRO A 252 -2.88 12.25 -20.51
N PRO A 253 -4.07 11.65 -20.71
CA PRO A 253 -5.27 12.06 -19.98
C PRO A 253 -5.06 11.83 -18.47
N GLU A 254 -5.36 12.83 -17.64
CA GLU A 254 -5.32 12.74 -16.18
C GLU A 254 -6.66 12.17 -15.68
N GLN A 255 -6.64 11.05 -14.97
CA GLN A 255 -7.84 10.48 -14.36
C GLN A 255 -8.23 11.27 -13.11
N LEU A 256 -9.45 11.81 -13.10
CA LEU A 256 -9.95 12.74 -12.06
C LEU A 256 -10.81 12.04 -11.01
N LEU A 257 -11.79 11.24 -11.45
CA LEU A 257 -12.66 10.45 -10.58
C LEU A 257 -12.87 9.05 -11.16
N PRO A 258 -13.01 8.03 -10.31
CA PRO A 258 -12.76 8.07 -8.87
C PRO A 258 -11.26 8.26 -8.58
N ALA A 259 -10.93 8.81 -7.41
CA ALA A 259 -9.54 8.87 -6.97
C ALA A 259 -8.95 7.46 -6.89
N LYS A 260 -7.66 7.31 -7.18
CA LYS A 260 -6.99 6.00 -7.15
C LYS A 260 -7.17 5.33 -5.78
N GLY A 261 -7.64 4.08 -5.77
CA GLY A 261 -7.94 3.30 -4.57
C GLY A 261 -9.22 3.69 -3.84
N ALA A 262 -10.08 4.54 -4.41
CA ALA A 262 -11.31 4.96 -3.73
C ALA A 262 -12.29 3.78 -3.52
N LEU A 263 -12.98 3.81 -2.37
CA LEU A 263 -14.15 2.98 -2.14
C LEU A 263 -15.37 3.67 -2.74
N VAL A 264 -16.10 2.95 -3.58
CA VAL A 264 -17.27 3.45 -4.31
C VAL A 264 -18.44 2.49 -4.14
N ASN A 265 -19.64 2.98 -4.35
CA ASN A 265 -20.83 2.14 -4.52
C ASN A 265 -20.82 1.50 -5.92
N ASP A 266 -21.85 0.69 -6.20
CA ASP A 266 -22.01 -0.04 -7.45
C ASP A 266 -22.37 0.83 -8.67
N SER A 267 -22.43 2.15 -8.48
CA SER A 267 -22.75 3.15 -9.49
C SER A 267 -21.80 4.34 -9.37
N LEU A 268 -20.94 4.58 -10.37
CA LEU A 268 -19.93 5.63 -10.33
C LEU A 268 -19.72 6.29 -11.69
N THR A 269 -19.12 7.48 -11.69
CA THR A 269 -18.67 8.15 -12.91
C THR A 269 -17.15 8.14 -12.99
N LEU A 270 -16.62 7.51 -14.04
CA LEU A 270 -15.24 7.66 -14.47
C LEU A 270 -15.10 9.03 -15.14
N SER A 271 -14.05 9.78 -14.85
CA SER A 271 -13.78 11.07 -15.50
C SER A 271 -12.30 11.34 -15.63
N TRP A 272 -11.94 12.08 -16.68
CA TRP A 272 -10.55 12.39 -17.02
C TRP A 272 -10.42 13.78 -17.64
N SER A 273 -9.19 14.29 -17.75
CA SER A 273 -8.90 15.55 -18.43
C SER A 273 -8.95 15.40 -19.95
N SER A 274 -9.28 16.49 -20.65
CA SER A 274 -9.12 16.54 -22.10
C SER A 274 -7.64 16.61 -22.51
N VAL A 275 -7.25 15.86 -23.52
CA VAL A 275 -5.94 15.90 -24.18
C VAL A 275 -6.04 16.72 -25.48
N PRO A 276 -5.12 17.67 -25.74
CA PRO A 276 -5.06 18.38 -27.01
C PRO A 276 -4.92 17.43 -28.20
N ASP A 277 -5.55 17.77 -29.32
CA ASP A 277 -5.58 17.00 -30.58
C ASP A 277 -6.24 15.60 -30.49
N ALA A 278 -6.69 15.17 -29.30
CA ALA A 278 -7.50 13.98 -29.16
C ALA A 278 -8.94 14.22 -29.66
N THR A 279 -9.42 13.32 -30.51
CA THR A 279 -10.81 13.30 -31.00
C THR A 279 -11.65 12.20 -30.36
N GLU A 280 -11.00 11.18 -29.80
CA GLU A 280 -11.66 10.04 -29.19
C GLU A 280 -10.94 9.60 -27.92
N TYR A 281 -11.72 9.10 -26.96
CA TYR A 281 -11.25 8.44 -25.75
C TYR A 281 -11.76 7.01 -25.68
N VAL A 282 -10.87 6.11 -25.31
CA VAL A 282 -11.17 4.71 -25.05
C VAL A 282 -10.78 4.41 -23.61
N VAL A 283 -11.70 3.86 -22.83
CA VAL A 283 -11.44 3.44 -21.45
C VAL A 283 -11.37 1.93 -21.40
N LEU A 284 -10.29 1.39 -20.84
CA LEU A 284 -10.21 -0.03 -20.50
C LEU A 284 -10.46 -0.18 -19.01
N ILE A 285 -11.30 -1.16 -18.64
CA ILE A 285 -11.57 -1.51 -17.24
C ILE A 285 -11.52 -3.02 -17.07
N ASP A 286 -10.81 -3.48 -16.04
CA ASP A 286 -10.67 -4.90 -15.71
C ASP A 286 -10.71 -5.10 -14.18
N ASN A 287 -10.96 -6.32 -13.71
CA ASN A 287 -10.75 -6.72 -12.32
C ASN A 287 -9.38 -7.39 -12.10
N ASP A 288 -8.58 -7.51 -13.18
CA ASP A 288 -7.19 -7.93 -13.17
C ASP A 288 -6.27 -6.72 -13.48
N PRO A 289 -5.28 -6.39 -12.64
CA PRO A 289 -4.38 -5.27 -12.90
C PRO A 289 -3.50 -5.44 -14.15
N SER A 290 -3.40 -6.67 -14.70
CA SER A 290 -2.69 -6.96 -15.96
C SER A 290 -3.54 -6.73 -17.22
N PHE A 291 -4.83 -6.40 -17.06
CA PHE A 291 -5.78 -6.19 -18.17
C PHE A 291 -5.79 -7.35 -19.18
N HIS A 292 -5.85 -8.58 -18.68
CA HIS A 292 -5.84 -9.79 -19.52
C HIS A 292 -7.13 -9.95 -20.36
N ASP A 293 -8.29 -9.49 -19.87
CA ASP A 293 -9.57 -9.53 -20.61
C ASP A 293 -10.43 -8.28 -20.28
N PRO A 294 -9.97 -7.08 -20.67
CA PRO A 294 -10.57 -5.85 -20.21
C PRO A 294 -11.88 -5.57 -20.96
N ALA A 295 -12.83 -4.97 -20.25
CA ALA A 295 -13.97 -4.34 -20.90
C ALA A 295 -13.51 -3.02 -21.54
N VAL A 296 -13.88 -2.82 -22.80
CA VAL A 296 -13.46 -1.69 -23.64
C VAL A 296 -14.63 -0.73 -23.82
N ILE A 297 -14.50 0.50 -23.34
CA ILE A 297 -15.52 1.54 -23.39
C ILE A 297 -15.09 2.62 -24.38
N GLU A 298 -15.82 2.74 -25.48
CA GLU A 298 -15.66 3.84 -26.44
C GLU A 298 -16.44 5.06 -25.93
N ALA A 299 -15.72 6.05 -25.38
CA ALA A 299 -16.32 7.26 -24.84
C ALA A 299 -16.46 8.38 -25.90
N GLY A 300 -15.96 8.16 -27.13
CA GLY A 300 -15.93 9.19 -28.16
C GLY A 300 -15.18 10.43 -27.65
N SER A 301 -15.71 11.63 -27.88
CA SER A 301 -15.09 12.86 -27.37
C SER A 301 -15.44 13.19 -25.90
N ALA A 302 -16.19 12.33 -25.21
CA ALA A 302 -16.56 12.58 -23.82
C ALA A 302 -15.35 12.41 -22.89
N THR A 303 -15.30 13.22 -21.84
CA THR A 303 -14.27 13.14 -20.79
C THR A 303 -14.78 12.46 -19.51
N SER A 304 -15.89 11.73 -19.62
CA SER A 304 -16.48 10.98 -18.52
C SER A 304 -17.39 9.87 -19.03
N TYR A 305 -17.49 8.79 -18.26
CA TYR A 305 -18.39 7.67 -18.51
C TYR A 305 -19.00 7.16 -17.20
N SER A 306 -20.31 6.92 -17.16
CA SER A 306 -20.98 6.40 -15.97
C SER A 306 -21.13 4.89 -16.07
N LEU A 307 -20.79 4.20 -14.98
CA LEU A 307 -20.93 2.77 -14.80
C LEU A 307 -21.95 2.54 -13.70
N ASP A 308 -22.83 1.55 -13.91
CA ASP A 308 -23.88 1.16 -12.97
C ASP A 308 -23.88 -0.36 -12.80
N ASP A 309 -24.40 -0.82 -11.66
CA ASP A 309 -24.57 -2.23 -11.32
C ASP A 309 -23.26 -3.04 -11.35
N LEU A 310 -22.15 -2.42 -10.97
CA LEU A 310 -20.87 -3.10 -10.86
C LEU A 310 -20.86 -4.11 -9.69
N PRO A 311 -20.38 -5.34 -9.91
CA PRO A 311 -20.13 -6.28 -8.82
C PRO A 311 -19.17 -5.74 -7.74
N GLU A 312 -19.32 -6.21 -6.51
CA GLU A 312 -18.33 -5.98 -5.44
C GLU A 312 -16.96 -6.53 -5.86
N GLY A 313 -15.91 -5.72 -5.72
CA GLY A 313 -14.58 -6.07 -6.19
C GLY A 313 -13.69 -4.86 -6.45
N THR A 314 -12.41 -5.13 -6.67
CA THR A 314 -11.45 -4.11 -7.10
C THR A 314 -11.37 -4.10 -8.62
N TYR A 315 -11.41 -2.90 -9.18
CA TYR A 315 -11.32 -2.64 -10.61
C TYR A 315 -10.13 -1.74 -10.89
N TYR A 316 -9.49 -2.00 -12.02
CA TYR A 316 -8.38 -1.25 -12.59
C TYR A 316 -8.84 -0.64 -13.90
N TRP A 317 -8.43 0.59 -14.15
CA TRP A 317 -8.85 1.28 -15.37
C TRP A 317 -7.80 2.26 -15.88
N VAL A 318 -7.79 2.42 -17.20
CA VAL A 318 -6.92 3.33 -17.95
C VAL A 318 -7.73 4.06 -19.01
N VAL A 319 -7.26 5.25 -19.41
CA VAL A 319 -7.88 6.05 -20.45
C VAL A 319 -6.87 6.30 -21.55
N PHE A 320 -7.24 5.97 -22.78
CA PHE A 320 -6.54 6.33 -24.00
C PHE A 320 -7.20 7.57 -24.60
N ALA A 321 -6.37 8.47 -25.11
CA ALA A 321 -6.78 9.58 -25.95
C ALA A 321 -6.17 9.36 -27.34
N VAL A 322 -6.95 9.48 -28.40
CA VAL A 322 -6.58 9.15 -29.78
C VAL A 322 -6.91 10.31 -30.71
N ASP A 323 -6.05 10.58 -31.69
CA ASP A 323 -6.26 11.65 -32.68
C ASP A 323 -7.17 11.25 -33.85
N SER A 324 -7.51 12.21 -34.71
CA SER A 324 -8.53 12.03 -35.76
C SER A 324 -8.20 11.00 -36.82
N ASP A 325 -6.91 10.73 -37.01
CA ASP A 325 -6.41 9.82 -38.02
C ASP A 325 -6.05 8.45 -37.43
N ASN A 326 -6.22 8.28 -36.11
CA ASN A 326 -5.83 7.10 -35.33
C ASN A 326 -4.36 6.71 -35.51
N GLU A 327 -3.50 7.71 -35.73
CA GLU A 327 -2.06 7.53 -35.89
C GLU A 327 -1.29 7.89 -34.62
N ARG A 328 -1.91 8.65 -33.71
CA ARG A 328 -1.31 9.02 -32.41
C ARG A 328 -2.23 8.73 -31.25
N TYR A 329 -1.65 8.32 -30.13
CA TYR A 329 -2.40 8.15 -28.89
C TYR A 329 -1.61 8.58 -27.65
N SER A 330 -2.28 8.81 -26.53
CA SER A 330 -1.63 8.91 -25.22
C SER A 330 -2.46 8.16 -24.20
N GLN A 331 -1.82 7.63 -23.15
CA GLN A 331 -2.50 6.80 -22.15
C GLN A 331 -2.27 7.31 -20.73
N SER A 332 -3.32 7.32 -19.92
CA SER A 332 -3.20 7.54 -18.48
C SER A 332 -2.38 6.42 -17.82
N SER A 333 -1.89 6.67 -16.61
CA SER A 333 -1.42 5.58 -15.75
C SER A 333 -2.57 4.66 -15.33
N VAL A 334 -2.26 3.48 -14.78
CA VAL A 334 -3.27 2.61 -14.17
C VAL A 334 -3.80 3.23 -12.88
N SER A 335 -5.12 3.45 -12.85
CA SER A 335 -5.87 3.81 -11.63
C SER A 335 -6.74 2.63 -11.20
N SER A 336 -7.26 2.70 -9.97
CA SER A 336 -8.10 1.65 -9.40
C SER A 336 -9.19 2.23 -8.49
N PHE A 337 -10.23 1.43 -8.26
CA PHE A 337 -11.25 1.67 -7.24
C PHE A 337 -11.81 0.34 -6.75
N THR A 338 -12.46 0.34 -5.59
CA THR A 338 -13.12 -0.85 -5.04
C THR A 338 -14.60 -0.58 -4.86
N VAL A 339 -15.42 -1.36 -5.54
CA VAL A 339 -16.87 -1.37 -5.34
C VAL A 339 -17.15 -2.11 -4.04
N VAL A 340 -17.85 -1.46 -3.13
CA VAL A 340 -18.32 -2.02 -1.86
C VAL A 340 -19.83 -1.82 -1.73
N TYR A 341 -20.54 -2.88 -1.32
CA TYR A 341 -21.95 -2.76 -0.96
C TYR A 341 -22.06 -2.41 0.52
N SER A 342 -22.88 -1.43 0.89
CA SER A 342 -23.00 -1.00 2.30
C SER A 342 -24.32 -1.45 2.92
N SER A 343 -24.24 -2.09 4.09
CA SER A 343 -25.36 -2.27 5.01
C SER A 343 -25.40 -1.16 6.08
N GLY A 344 -24.83 0.01 5.78
CA GLY A 344 -24.80 1.17 6.66
C GLY A 344 -26.16 1.85 6.83
N LEU A 345 -26.39 2.46 7.99
CA LEU A 345 -27.57 3.29 8.26
C LEU A 345 -27.16 4.76 8.25
N GLY A 346 -27.63 5.50 7.25
CA GLY A 346 -27.33 6.94 7.11
C GLY A 346 -28.20 7.80 8.00
N PHE A 347 -29.43 7.36 8.28
CA PHE A 347 -30.39 8.12 9.07
C PHE A 347 -31.43 7.20 9.71
N ILE A 348 -31.82 7.52 10.95
CA ILE A 348 -33.09 7.10 11.54
C ILE A 348 -33.62 8.15 12.53
N GLN A 349 -34.93 8.33 12.53
CA GLN A 349 -35.67 9.11 13.50
C GLN A 349 -36.80 8.26 14.10
N LEU A 350 -36.84 8.20 15.43
CA LEU A 350 -37.93 7.62 16.20
C LEU A 350 -38.80 8.76 16.76
N SER A 351 -40.09 8.79 16.42
CA SER A 351 -40.97 9.88 16.84
C SER A 351 -41.13 9.94 18.37
N ASN A 352 -41.05 11.14 18.95
CA ASN A 352 -41.09 11.37 20.41
C ASN A 352 -39.98 10.69 21.23
N ILE A 353 -38.93 10.18 20.57
CA ILE A 353 -37.76 9.57 21.19
C ILE A 353 -36.53 10.37 20.79
N THR A 354 -35.69 10.71 21.76
CA THR A 354 -34.36 11.28 21.53
C THR A 354 -33.33 10.23 21.92
N LEU A 355 -32.51 9.82 20.96
CA LEU A 355 -31.42 8.87 21.19
C LEU A 355 -30.28 9.55 21.96
N ASP A 356 -29.50 8.75 22.67
CA ASP A 356 -28.33 9.19 23.44
C ASP A 356 -27.20 9.77 22.58
N ARG A 357 -27.22 9.50 21.26
CA ARG A 357 -26.23 9.96 20.29
C ARG A 357 -26.82 10.02 18.87
N PRO A 358 -26.22 10.83 17.97
CA PRO A 358 -26.53 10.79 16.54
C PRO A 358 -26.25 9.41 15.93
N VAL A 359 -26.99 9.08 14.87
CA VAL A 359 -26.84 7.82 14.14
C VAL A 359 -25.62 7.90 13.22
N SER A 360 -24.83 6.83 13.18
CA SER A 360 -23.73 6.64 12.24
C SER A 360 -23.66 5.19 11.76
N GLU A 361 -22.97 4.96 10.64
CA GLU A 361 -22.71 3.61 10.10
C GLU A 361 -21.84 2.74 11.03
N SER A 362 -21.14 3.36 11.98
CA SER A 362 -20.20 2.72 12.92
C SER A 362 -20.81 2.44 14.30
N VAL A 363 -22.05 2.90 14.56
CA VAL A 363 -22.71 2.76 15.86
C VAL A 363 -23.95 1.89 15.70
N TYR A 364 -23.94 0.74 16.37
CA TYR A 364 -25.01 -0.27 16.25
C TYR A 364 -25.94 -0.33 17.44
N ILE A 365 -25.65 0.39 18.53
CA ILE A 365 -26.46 0.36 19.76
C ILE A 365 -26.73 1.78 20.23
N TYR A 366 -28.00 2.10 20.41
CA TYR A 366 -28.52 3.38 20.87
C TYR A 366 -29.41 3.17 22.08
N ASN A 367 -29.43 4.16 22.97
CA ASN A 367 -30.23 4.12 24.19
C ASN A 367 -31.14 5.34 24.27
N ALA A 368 -32.34 5.17 24.82
CA ALA A 368 -33.21 6.28 25.18
C ALA A 368 -34.08 5.96 26.38
N THR A 369 -34.46 6.99 27.13
CA THR A 369 -35.49 6.89 28.18
C THR A 369 -36.62 7.85 27.86
N VAL A 370 -37.86 7.36 27.88
CA VAL A 370 -39.05 8.15 27.59
C VAL A 370 -40.02 8.18 28.77
N PRO A 371 -40.76 9.29 28.97
CA PRO A 371 -41.75 9.39 30.04
C PRO A 371 -42.91 8.41 29.82
N HIS A 372 -43.64 8.13 30.90
CA HIS A 372 -44.79 7.23 30.88
C HIS A 372 -45.82 7.56 29.78
N SER A 373 -45.97 8.83 29.41
CA SER A 373 -46.92 9.29 28.39
C SER A 373 -46.60 8.86 26.95
N VAL A 374 -45.35 8.46 26.64
CA VAL A 374 -44.97 8.01 25.30
C VAL A 374 -45.31 6.52 25.15
N THR A 375 -46.49 6.22 24.59
CA THR A 375 -46.99 4.84 24.42
C THR A 375 -46.71 4.25 23.03
N VAL A 376 -46.41 5.09 22.05
CA VAL A 376 -46.16 4.70 20.65
C VAL A 376 -45.03 5.55 20.06
N THR A 377 -44.31 4.98 19.09
CA THR A 377 -43.32 5.67 18.25
C THR A 377 -43.45 5.21 16.80
N SER A 378 -42.90 5.97 15.85
CA SER A 378 -42.75 5.57 14.46
C SER A 378 -41.31 5.80 14.03
N ALA A 379 -40.75 4.85 13.27
CA ALA A 379 -39.41 4.92 12.70
C ALA A 379 -39.44 5.44 11.26
N THR A 380 -38.61 6.43 10.96
CA THR A 380 -38.30 6.85 9.58
C THR A 380 -36.79 6.72 9.39
N TYR A 381 -36.34 6.03 8.35
CA TYR A 381 -34.92 5.67 8.19
C TYR A 381 -34.48 5.70 6.72
N THR A 382 -33.17 5.78 6.50
CA THR A 382 -32.53 5.75 5.18
C THR A 382 -31.18 5.02 5.29
N PRO A 383 -31.02 3.84 4.66
CA PRO A 383 -29.70 3.20 4.51
C PRO A 383 -28.72 4.11 3.76
N THR A 384 -27.41 3.90 3.95
CA THR A 384 -26.39 4.67 3.21
C THR A 384 -26.27 4.25 1.76
N ASP A 385 -26.47 2.96 1.48
CA ASP A 385 -26.65 2.46 0.13
C ASP A 385 -28.13 2.52 -0.27
N SER A 386 -28.44 3.25 -1.34
CA SER A 386 -29.81 3.41 -1.86
C SER A 386 -30.46 2.09 -2.32
N LYS A 387 -29.66 1.06 -2.64
CA LYS A 387 -30.13 -0.26 -3.06
C LYS A 387 -30.22 -1.25 -1.89
N ALA A 388 -29.74 -0.90 -0.70
CA ALA A 388 -29.93 -1.72 0.50
C ALA A 388 -31.41 -1.72 0.93
N THR A 389 -31.84 -2.86 1.45
CA THR A 389 -33.18 -3.01 2.04
C THR A 389 -33.10 -2.94 3.56
N ALA A 390 -34.23 -2.71 4.24
CA ALA A 390 -34.24 -2.69 5.70
C ALA A 390 -35.50 -3.35 6.29
N VAL A 391 -35.34 -4.03 7.43
CA VAL A 391 -36.41 -4.71 8.16
C VAL A 391 -36.47 -4.18 9.60
N LEU A 392 -37.58 -3.53 9.94
CA LEU A 392 -37.83 -2.99 11.29
C LEU A 392 -38.43 -4.09 12.18
N LYS A 393 -37.96 -4.18 13.43
CA LYS A 393 -38.34 -5.21 14.39
C LYS A 393 -38.60 -4.65 15.79
N LEU A 394 -39.48 -5.30 16.54
CA LEU A 394 -39.71 -5.10 17.99
C LEU A 394 -39.49 -6.42 18.71
N ASP A 395 -38.59 -6.41 19.70
CA ASP A 395 -38.20 -7.58 20.50
C ASP A 395 -37.82 -8.81 19.62
N GLY A 396 -37.20 -8.55 18.47
CA GLY A 396 -36.71 -9.56 17.52
C GLY A 396 -37.66 -9.93 16.38
N GLU A 397 -38.94 -9.51 16.45
CA GLU A 397 -39.95 -9.85 15.43
C GLU A 397 -40.24 -8.66 14.50
N PRO A 398 -40.47 -8.88 13.19
CA PRO A 398 -40.83 -7.81 12.26
C PRO A 398 -42.05 -7.00 12.73
N VAL A 399 -41.96 -5.68 12.60
CA VAL A 399 -43.00 -4.75 13.06
C VAL A 399 -43.20 -3.60 12.07
N ASP A 400 -44.45 -3.19 11.89
CA ASP A 400 -44.79 -1.99 11.11
C ASP A 400 -44.95 -0.77 12.02
N ASN A 401 -44.82 0.42 11.42
CA ASN A 401 -45.22 1.64 12.11
C ASN A 401 -46.75 1.72 12.29
N PRO A 402 -47.27 2.23 13.42
CA PRO A 402 -46.54 2.67 14.62
C PRO A 402 -46.20 1.51 15.57
N ILE A 403 -45.07 1.63 16.27
CA ILE A 403 -44.55 0.67 17.25
C ILE A 403 -45.13 0.99 18.63
N SER A 404 -45.76 0.00 19.29
CA SER A 404 -46.30 0.14 20.65
C SER A 404 -45.25 -0.15 21.72
N LEU A 405 -45.13 0.71 22.73
CA LEU A 405 -44.13 0.62 23.80
C LEU A 405 -44.72 0.14 25.13
N LYS A 406 -44.20 -0.97 25.66
CA LYS A 406 -44.52 -1.45 27.03
C LYS A 406 -43.76 -0.63 28.07
N VAL A 407 -44.31 -0.54 29.29
CA VAL A 407 -43.57 0.02 30.44
C VAL A 407 -42.35 -0.86 30.69
N GLY A 408 -41.19 -0.25 30.92
CA GLY A 408 -39.91 -0.94 31.02
C GLY A 408 -39.15 -0.97 29.68
N SER A 409 -38.37 -2.03 29.47
CA SER A 409 -37.47 -2.16 28.32
C SER A 409 -38.22 -2.55 27.05
N ASN A 410 -37.91 -1.88 25.94
CA ASN A 410 -38.34 -2.23 24.58
C ASN A 410 -37.10 -2.25 23.69
N LEU A 411 -36.88 -3.35 22.96
CA LEU A 411 -35.80 -3.43 21.99
C LEU A 411 -36.38 -3.23 20.60
N ILE A 412 -36.16 -2.07 20.00
CA ILE A 412 -36.44 -1.86 18.57
C ILE A 412 -35.14 -2.18 17.83
N SER A 413 -35.20 -2.92 16.73
CA SER A 413 -34.03 -3.10 15.86
C SER A 413 -34.35 -2.85 14.40
N LEU A 414 -33.34 -2.47 13.63
CA LEU A 414 -33.40 -2.29 12.18
C LEU A 414 -32.29 -3.11 11.54
N ASP A 415 -32.66 -4.14 10.80
CA ASP A 415 -31.72 -4.92 9.99
C ASP A 415 -31.58 -4.23 8.63
N VAL A 416 -30.42 -3.65 8.33
CA VAL A 416 -30.07 -3.14 7.00
C VAL A 416 -29.37 -4.23 6.23
N ILE A 417 -29.84 -4.53 5.02
CA ILE A 417 -29.41 -5.67 4.21
C ILE A 417 -28.82 -5.15 2.90
N ALA A 418 -27.51 -5.32 2.73
CA ALA A 418 -26.80 -4.99 1.50
C ALA A 418 -27.16 -5.95 0.35
N GLN A 419 -26.78 -5.59 -0.88
CA GLN A 419 -27.09 -6.33 -2.12
C GLN A 419 -26.50 -7.76 -2.12
N ASN A 420 -25.37 -7.97 -1.45
CA ASN A 420 -24.77 -9.31 -1.27
C ASN A 420 -25.46 -10.14 -0.17
N GLY A 421 -26.49 -9.59 0.49
CA GLY A 421 -27.19 -10.23 1.60
C GLY A 421 -26.52 -10.06 2.96
N HIS A 422 -25.42 -9.31 3.07
CA HIS A 422 -24.84 -8.95 4.35
C HIS A 422 -25.82 -8.11 5.16
N VAL A 423 -26.04 -8.49 6.42
CA VAL A 423 -27.00 -7.84 7.31
C VAL A 423 -26.26 -7.12 8.43
N GLN A 424 -26.53 -5.83 8.60
CA GLN A 424 -26.13 -5.07 9.77
C GLN A 424 -27.35 -4.70 10.59
N THR A 425 -27.38 -5.13 11.84
CA THR A 425 -28.45 -4.79 12.78
C THR A 425 -28.07 -3.55 13.60
N TYR A 426 -29.01 -2.61 13.69
CA TYR A 426 -28.95 -1.44 14.58
C TYR A 426 -30.01 -1.60 15.67
N GLU A 427 -29.60 -1.52 16.93
CA GLU A 427 -30.44 -1.72 18.11
C GLU A 427 -30.73 -0.40 18.84
N PHE A 428 -32.00 -0.20 19.19
CA PHE A 428 -32.49 0.97 19.92
C PHE A 428 -33.16 0.48 21.20
N HIS A 429 -32.43 0.61 22.31
CA HIS A 429 -32.84 0.19 23.65
C HIS A 429 -33.65 1.30 24.30
N ILE A 430 -34.98 1.17 24.30
CA ILE A 430 -35.91 2.19 24.79
C ILE A 430 -36.48 1.79 26.15
N THR A 431 -36.16 2.56 27.17
CA THR A 431 -36.77 2.41 28.50
C THR A 431 -37.94 3.37 28.67
N ARG A 432 -39.16 2.85 28.78
CA ARG A 432 -40.36 3.64 29.09
C ARG A 432 -40.64 3.63 30.59
N LEU A 433 -40.70 4.82 31.20
CA LEU A 433 -40.91 4.96 32.65
C LEU A 433 -42.30 4.51 33.11
N ALA A 434 -42.37 3.99 34.34
CA ALA A 434 -43.64 3.74 35.05
C ALA A 434 -44.31 5.05 35.46
N GLU A 435 -45.61 5.00 35.71
CA GLU A 435 -46.38 6.17 36.16
C GLU A 435 -45.87 6.65 37.53
N SER A 436 -45.61 7.96 37.67
CA SER A 436 -45.12 8.54 38.92
C SER A 436 -46.25 8.62 39.95
N THR A 437 -46.19 7.78 40.98
CA THR A 437 -47.11 7.84 42.12
C THR A 437 -46.59 8.82 43.20
N THR A 438 -46.53 10.11 42.88
CA THR A 438 -46.39 11.15 43.93
C THR A 438 -47.77 11.57 44.43
N GLY A 439 -48.26 10.83 45.43
CA GLY A 439 -49.46 11.18 46.18
C GLY A 439 -49.23 12.39 47.08
N GLY A 440 -50.09 13.40 46.96
CA GLY A 440 -50.18 14.51 47.90
C GLY A 440 -50.70 14.04 49.28
N GLY A 441 -50.11 14.56 50.35
CA GLY A 441 -50.54 14.32 51.73
C GLY A 441 -50.09 15.44 52.68
N ASN A 442 -51.07 16.14 53.25
CA ASN A 442 -50.94 17.24 54.20
C ASN A 442 -51.12 16.74 55.65
N GLY A 443 -50.34 17.28 56.60
CA GLY A 443 -50.72 17.45 58.02
C GLY A 443 -50.34 16.37 59.06
N GLY A 444 -49.78 16.80 60.20
CA GLY A 444 -50.17 16.25 61.51
C GLY A 444 -49.09 15.69 62.46
N ASN A 445 -48.68 16.55 63.41
CA ASN A 445 -47.98 16.38 64.70
C ASN A 445 -48.17 15.09 65.54
N GLY A 446 -47.10 14.67 66.26
CA GLY A 446 -47.18 14.22 67.67
C GLY A 446 -46.66 12.81 68.05
N GLY A 447 -45.77 12.75 69.07
CA GLY A 447 -45.79 11.66 70.07
C GLY A 447 -44.58 10.70 70.14
N ASN A 448 -43.82 10.82 71.22
CA ASN A 448 -42.69 9.99 71.64
C ASN A 448 -43.14 8.67 72.32
N GLY A 449 -42.37 7.58 72.16
CA GLY A 449 -42.34 6.46 73.12
C GLY A 449 -42.20 5.04 72.54
N GLY A 450 -41.15 4.32 72.96
CA GLY A 450 -41.27 2.89 73.25
C GLY A 450 -40.50 1.90 72.36
N ASN A 451 -39.30 1.54 72.84
CA ASN A 451 -38.34 0.54 72.36
C ASN A 451 -38.89 -0.90 72.23
N GLY A 452 -38.43 -1.65 71.21
CA GLY A 452 -38.35 -3.12 71.27
C GLY A 452 -38.44 -3.89 69.94
N GLY A 453 -37.30 -4.35 69.40
CA GLY A 453 -37.21 -5.64 68.72
C GLY A 453 -36.45 -5.71 67.38
N GLY A 454 -35.37 -6.50 67.35
CA GLY A 454 -34.90 -7.24 66.16
C GLY A 454 -33.58 -6.76 65.53
N PRO A 455 -32.67 -7.67 65.15
CA PRO A 455 -31.26 -7.38 64.96
C PRO A 455 -30.94 -6.62 63.66
N VAL A 456 -29.95 -5.76 63.77
CA VAL A 456 -29.25 -5.09 62.67
C VAL A 456 -28.56 -6.14 61.81
N ALA A 457 -28.99 -6.27 60.55
CA ALA A 457 -28.17 -6.86 59.51
C ALA A 457 -27.27 -5.75 58.95
N THR A 458 -25.98 -5.86 59.26
CA THR A 458 -24.89 -5.14 58.56
C THR A 458 -25.01 -5.37 57.05
N PRO A 459 -24.98 -4.34 56.19
CA PRO A 459 -24.88 -4.54 54.76
C PRO A 459 -23.53 -5.22 54.45
N SER A 460 -23.61 -6.41 53.87
CA SER A 460 -22.47 -7.07 53.23
C SER A 460 -21.91 -6.16 52.14
N PRO A 461 -20.58 -6.03 51.97
CA PRO A 461 -20.02 -5.21 50.91
C PRO A 461 -20.54 -5.71 49.56
N THR A 462 -21.16 -4.80 48.81
CA THR A 462 -21.58 -5.02 47.43
C THR A 462 -20.40 -5.59 46.64
N PRO A 463 -20.57 -6.67 45.87
CA PRO A 463 -19.53 -7.15 44.97
C PRO A 463 -19.07 -5.96 44.12
N LYS A 464 -17.78 -5.65 44.17
CA LYS A 464 -17.15 -4.73 43.22
C LYS A 464 -17.56 -5.22 41.82
N PRO A 465 -18.12 -4.37 40.95
CA PRO A 465 -18.52 -4.82 39.62
C PRO A 465 -17.31 -5.46 38.95
N THR A 466 -17.43 -6.75 38.65
CA THR A 466 -16.54 -7.42 37.72
C THR A 466 -16.62 -6.61 36.43
N PRO A 467 -15.50 -6.21 35.82
CA PRO A 467 -15.52 -5.54 34.53
C PRO A 467 -16.30 -6.44 33.57
N THR A 468 -17.40 -5.93 33.05
CA THR A 468 -18.09 -6.52 31.91
C THR A 468 -17.05 -6.68 30.80
N PRO A 469 -16.95 -7.83 30.12
CA PRO A 469 -16.07 -7.96 28.97
C PRO A 469 -16.38 -6.84 27.99
N GLN A 470 -15.38 -6.02 27.68
CA GLN A 470 -15.46 -5.05 26.59
C GLN A 470 -15.74 -5.85 25.31
N PRO A 471 -16.69 -5.42 24.45
CA PRO A 471 -16.96 -6.11 23.19
C PRO A 471 -15.67 -6.30 22.41
N GLY A 472 -15.33 -7.56 22.12
CA GLY A 472 -14.13 -7.91 21.38
C GLY A 472 -14.25 -7.46 19.94
N THR A 473 -13.15 -6.88 19.43
CA THR A 473 -12.87 -6.57 18.03
C THR A 473 -12.85 -7.85 17.20
N GLU A 474 -14.00 -8.37 16.78
CA GLU A 474 -14.05 -9.44 15.78
C GLU A 474 -13.62 -8.87 14.42
N GLY A 475 -12.30 -8.87 14.18
CA GLY A 475 -11.70 -8.50 12.88
C GLY A 475 -10.34 -7.84 13.00
N SER A 476 -10.16 -6.87 13.91
CA SER A 476 -8.92 -6.10 14.00
C SER A 476 -7.73 -6.88 14.58
N VAL A 477 -6.52 -6.59 14.10
CA VAL A 477 -5.24 -7.06 14.66
C VAL A 477 -4.82 -6.26 15.90
N PHE A 478 -5.48 -5.15 16.21
CA PHE A 478 -5.17 -4.33 17.38
C PHE A 478 -5.88 -4.86 18.64
N LYS A 479 -5.17 -4.86 19.77
CA LYS A 479 -5.70 -5.29 21.06
C LYS A 479 -6.71 -4.27 21.60
N GLY A 480 -7.65 -4.72 22.42
CA GLY A 480 -8.74 -3.90 22.96
C GLY A 480 -8.34 -2.69 23.83
N SER A 481 -7.05 -2.54 24.15
CA SER A 481 -6.49 -1.29 24.69
C SER A 481 -6.55 -0.14 23.69
N ILE A 482 -6.62 -0.45 22.39
CA ILE A 482 -6.88 0.50 21.32
C ILE A 482 -8.40 0.51 21.09
N GLN A 483 -9.03 1.66 21.30
CA GLN A 483 -10.45 1.87 20.98
C GLN A 483 -10.58 2.00 19.47
N TYR A 484 -10.51 0.87 18.75
CA TYR A 484 -10.24 0.80 17.32
C TYR A 484 -11.12 1.72 16.48
N ASP A 485 -12.44 1.70 16.67
CA ASP A 485 -13.35 2.51 15.84
C ASP A 485 -13.16 4.01 16.06
N GLN A 486 -13.08 4.44 17.33
CA GLN A 486 -12.83 5.84 17.67
C GLN A 486 -11.46 6.30 17.14
N TRP A 487 -10.44 5.46 17.34
CA TRP A 487 -9.10 5.72 16.88
C TRP A 487 -9.02 5.83 15.34
N LYS A 488 -9.70 4.92 14.62
CA LYS A 488 -9.79 4.93 13.16
C LYS A 488 -10.48 6.20 12.65
N GLU A 489 -11.57 6.63 13.30
CA GLU A 489 -12.25 7.89 12.98
C GLU A 489 -11.34 9.11 13.21
N ASP A 490 -10.61 9.13 14.34
CA ASP A 490 -9.66 10.20 14.64
C ASP A 490 -8.50 10.26 13.63
N LEU A 491 -8.00 9.09 13.21
CA LEU A 491 -6.97 8.99 12.18
C LEU A 491 -7.49 9.45 10.82
N ASN A 492 -8.70 9.03 10.42
CA ASN A 492 -9.35 9.49 9.19
C ASN A 492 -9.55 11.02 9.19
N LYS A 493 -9.91 11.61 10.34
CA LYS A 493 -9.98 13.06 10.49
C LYS A 493 -8.63 13.72 10.22
N LYS A 494 -7.54 13.19 10.79
CA LYS A 494 -6.18 13.67 10.52
C LYS A 494 -5.78 13.53 9.05
N VAL A 495 -6.18 12.45 8.38
CA VAL A 495 -5.97 12.26 6.93
C VAL A 495 -6.68 13.34 6.13
N LYS A 496 -7.96 13.62 6.43
CA LYS A 496 -8.72 14.69 5.77
C LYS A 496 -8.12 16.08 6.00
N GLU A 497 -7.67 16.35 7.23
CA GLU A 497 -6.96 17.58 7.59
C GLU A 497 -5.63 17.71 6.82
N ALA A 498 -4.87 16.62 6.71
CA ALA A 498 -3.62 16.58 5.96
C ALA A 498 -3.82 16.82 4.44
N ASN A 499 -4.90 16.28 3.86
CA ASN A 499 -5.25 16.52 2.45
C ASN A 499 -5.75 17.94 2.16
N SER A 500 -6.33 18.61 3.16
CA SER A 500 -6.83 19.99 3.03
C SER A 500 -5.79 21.05 3.45
N GLY A 501 -4.68 20.62 4.05
CA GLY A 501 -3.65 21.50 4.61
C GLY A 501 -2.57 21.87 3.60
N SER A 502 -1.83 22.94 3.88
CA SER A 502 -0.60 23.25 3.15
C SER A 502 0.44 22.15 3.38
N ALA A 503 1.14 21.74 2.32
CA ALA A 503 2.23 20.77 2.43
C ALA A 503 3.24 21.16 3.54
N PRO A 504 3.74 20.21 4.34
CA PRO A 504 4.78 20.49 5.32
C PRO A 504 6.00 21.15 4.68
N ALA A 505 6.69 22.01 5.43
CA ALA A 505 7.95 22.57 4.96
C ALA A 505 8.92 21.42 4.59
N PRO A 506 9.66 21.53 3.46
CA PRO A 506 10.55 20.48 3.02
C PRO A 506 11.66 20.26 4.05
N LEU A 507 11.93 18.99 4.35
CA LEU A 507 12.97 18.56 5.29
C LEU A 507 14.28 18.32 4.52
N SER A 508 15.37 18.95 4.95
CA SER A 508 16.60 19.06 4.16
C SER A 508 17.41 17.76 4.03
N ASP A 509 17.22 16.81 4.94
CA ASP A 509 18.07 15.64 5.14
C ASP A 509 17.37 14.30 4.85
N ILE A 510 16.22 14.34 4.17
CA ILE A 510 15.45 13.11 3.85
C ILE A 510 15.27 12.87 2.35
N ALA A 511 15.80 13.73 1.48
CA ALA A 511 15.52 13.70 0.04
C ALA A 511 15.78 12.34 -0.63
N ASN A 512 16.89 11.70 -0.25
CA ASN A 512 17.35 10.39 -0.73
C ASN A 512 17.36 9.33 0.39
N HIS A 513 16.66 9.58 1.50
CA HIS A 513 16.67 8.69 2.66
C HIS A 513 15.62 7.57 2.49
N TRP A 514 15.98 6.31 2.76
CA TRP A 514 15.09 5.14 2.56
C TRP A 514 13.75 5.20 3.32
N SER A 515 13.69 5.96 4.42
CA SER A 515 12.48 6.17 5.24
C SER A 515 11.71 7.46 4.89
N LYS A 516 12.07 8.14 3.78
CA LYS A 516 11.48 9.42 3.37
C LYS A 516 9.96 9.42 3.40
N ASP A 517 9.33 8.43 2.81
CA ASP A 517 7.86 8.39 2.67
C ASP A 517 7.18 8.25 4.03
N ALA A 518 7.74 7.41 4.93
CA ALA A 518 7.24 7.28 6.29
C ALA A 518 7.38 8.61 7.04
N ILE A 519 8.53 9.28 6.93
CA ILE A 519 8.78 10.57 7.57
C ILE A 519 7.82 11.64 7.06
N ILE A 520 7.63 11.75 5.74
CA ILE A 520 6.69 12.69 5.13
C ILE A 520 5.27 12.40 5.60
N LEU A 521 4.83 11.14 5.58
CA LEU A 521 3.50 10.73 6.01
C LEU A 521 3.23 11.11 7.47
N PHE A 522 4.11 10.73 8.40
CA PHE A 522 3.93 11.07 9.82
C PHE A 522 4.05 12.58 10.09
N THR A 523 4.79 13.31 9.26
CA THR A 523 4.86 14.78 9.33
C THR A 523 3.56 15.42 8.83
N LYS A 524 3.02 14.98 7.68
CA LYS A 524 1.72 15.43 7.14
C LYS A 524 0.59 15.22 8.14
N LEU A 525 0.57 14.09 8.85
CA LEU A 525 -0.42 13.75 9.88
C LEU A 525 -0.21 14.49 11.21
N GLY A 526 0.89 15.25 11.35
CA GLY A 526 1.24 16.01 12.54
C GLY A 526 1.63 15.12 13.74
N PHE A 527 2.06 13.89 13.49
CA PHE A 527 2.54 12.97 14.54
C PHE A 527 4.01 13.20 14.88
N VAL A 528 4.79 13.66 13.92
CA VAL A 528 6.17 14.10 14.10
C VAL A 528 6.40 15.46 13.44
N ALA A 529 7.50 16.11 13.82
CA ALA A 529 7.95 17.36 13.20
C ALA A 529 9.48 17.32 13.05
N GLY A 530 9.98 18.10 12.09
CA GLY A 530 11.41 18.40 11.97
C GLY A 530 11.88 19.38 13.05
N TYR A 531 13.19 19.59 13.09
CA TYR A 531 13.85 20.57 13.93
C TYR A 531 13.74 21.97 13.32
N GLU A 532 13.96 23.01 14.14
CA GLU A 532 13.93 24.42 13.70
C GLU A 532 14.94 24.74 12.59
N ASP A 533 16.00 23.93 12.46
CA ASP A 533 17.02 24.05 11.42
C ASP A 533 16.61 23.46 10.07
N GLY A 534 15.39 22.90 9.96
CA GLY A 534 14.86 22.28 8.74
C GLY A 534 15.23 20.80 8.55
N SER A 535 15.98 20.20 9.48
CA SER A 535 16.34 18.77 9.45
C SER A 535 15.30 17.89 10.14
N PHE A 536 15.26 16.60 9.84
CA PHE A 536 14.51 15.57 10.59
C PHE A 536 15.42 14.68 11.45
N ARG A 537 16.68 14.52 11.04
CA ARG A 537 17.72 13.67 11.63
C ARG A 537 17.30 12.20 11.65
N PRO A 538 17.02 11.58 10.48
CA PRO A 538 16.43 10.25 10.41
C PRO A 538 17.29 9.15 11.05
N ASP A 539 18.61 9.26 10.95
CA ASP A 539 19.57 8.28 11.49
C ASP A 539 19.96 8.52 12.96
N ALA A 540 19.49 9.59 13.58
CA ALA A 540 19.71 9.81 15.00
C ALA A 540 18.96 8.77 15.84
N SER A 541 19.59 8.30 16.93
CA SER A 541 18.92 7.41 17.89
C SER A 541 17.72 8.10 18.52
N ILE A 542 16.62 7.37 18.69
CA ILE A 542 15.39 7.88 19.32
C ILE A 542 15.35 7.53 20.81
N THR A 543 14.91 8.47 21.64
CA THR A 543 14.72 8.25 23.08
C THR A 543 13.42 7.50 23.36
N ARG A 544 13.36 6.82 24.51
CA ARG A 544 12.16 6.16 25.02
C ARG A 544 10.99 7.14 25.18
N ALA A 545 11.26 8.37 25.60
CA ALA A 545 10.24 9.42 25.71
C ALA A 545 9.68 9.87 24.35
N GLU A 546 10.55 10.08 23.36
CA GLU A 546 10.10 10.42 22.00
C GLU A 546 9.26 9.31 21.40
N PHE A 547 9.71 8.06 21.49
CA PHE A 547 8.96 6.92 20.98
C PHE A 547 7.60 6.78 21.69
N ALA A 548 7.56 6.92 23.03
CA ALA A 548 6.31 6.90 23.78
C ALA A 548 5.34 8.02 23.37
N LYS A 549 5.86 9.23 23.10
CA LYS A 549 5.06 10.35 22.61
C LYS A 549 4.42 10.02 21.26
N ILE A 550 5.21 9.52 20.32
CA ILE A 550 4.73 9.18 18.97
C ILE A 550 3.65 8.10 19.05
N VAL A 551 3.88 7.03 19.81
CA VAL A 551 2.89 5.95 20.02
C VAL A 551 1.60 6.50 20.64
N ALA A 552 1.70 7.34 21.68
CA ALA A 552 0.52 7.95 22.32
C ALA A 552 -0.29 8.77 21.32
N GLN A 553 0.37 9.55 20.48
CA GLN A 553 -0.27 10.41 19.50
C GLN A 553 -0.90 9.60 18.35
N ILE A 554 -0.19 8.61 17.81
CA ILE A 554 -0.69 7.75 16.72
C ILE A 554 -1.95 7.03 17.16
N PHE A 555 -1.94 6.42 18.34
CA PHE A 555 -3.05 5.60 18.85
C PHE A 555 -4.08 6.38 19.70
N ASN A 556 -3.99 7.72 19.70
CA ASN A 556 -4.81 8.64 20.48
C ASN A 556 -5.05 8.20 21.95
N LEU A 557 -3.98 7.77 22.62
CA LEU A 557 -4.07 7.17 23.95
C LEU A 557 -4.28 8.26 25.02
N GLN A 558 -5.32 8.07 25.83
CA GLN A 558 -5.65 8.96 26.94
C GLN A 558 -5.19 8.35 28.27
N THR A 559 -4.79 9.21 29.22
CA THR A 559 -4.41 8.78 30.57
C THR A 559 -5.64 8.37 31.36
N ALA A 560 -5.67 7.13 31.85
CA ALA A 560 -6.74 6.68 32.73
C ALA A 560 -6.58 7.26 34.15
N SER A 561 -7.71 7.45 34.85
CA SER A 561 -7.73 7.96 36.22
C SER A 561 -6.95 7.03 37.17
N ASN A 562 -5.98 7.60 37.93
CA ASN A 562 -5.18 6.92 38.98
C ASN A 562 -4.01 6.02 38.52
N ALA A 563 -3.39 6.28 37.37
CA ALA A 563 -2.16 5.58 37.00
C ALA A 563 -0.98 5.95 37.93
N ALA A 564 -0.30 4.94 38.48
CA ALA A 564 0.94 5.15 39.22
C ALA A 564 2.03 5.61 38.24
N GLY A 565 2.56 6.82 38.46
CA GLY A 565 3.63 7.38 37.62
C GLY A 565 5.00 6.78 37.94
N PHE A 566 5.94 6.95 37.02
CA PHE A 566 7.34 6.56 37.22
C PHE A 566 8.10 7.61 38.04
N SER A 567 9.10 7.15 38.80
CA SER A 567 9.87 8.00 39.71
C SER A 567 10.67 9.12 39.01
N ASP A 568 10.97 8.97 37.72
CA ASP A 568 11.83 9.84 36.93
C ASP A 568 11.09 10.62 35.82
N THR A 569 9.75 10.62 35.82
CA THR A 569 8.95 11.32 34.80
C THR A 569 8.17 12.52 35.32
N GLY A 570 8.22 12.80 36.64
CA GLY A 570 7.39 13.79 37.31
C GLY A 570 7.36 15.20 36.68
N SER A 571 8.50 15.69 36.18
CA SER A 571 8.62 16.98 35.48
C SER A 571 9.04 16.84 34.01
N HIS A 572 8.97 15.63 33.45
CA HIS A 572 9.42 15.37 32.10
C HIS A 572 8.37 15.80 31.07
N TRP A 573 8.79 16.42 29.96
CA TRP A 573 7.88 16.92 28.92
C TRP A 573 6.97 15.82 28.33
N ALA A 574 7.47 14.59 28.29
CA ALA A 574 6.73 13.42 27.78
C ALA A 574 5.84 12.74 28.82
N LYS A 575 5.72 13.29 30.05
CA LYS A 575 5.02 12.63 31.17
C LYS A 575 3.62 12.18 30.80
N ALA A 576 2.82 13.05 30.18
CA ALA A 576 1.44 12.73 29.81
C ALA A 576 1.34 11.52 28.86
N ALA A 577 2.21 11.46 27.84
CA ALA A 577 2.27 10.34 26.91
C ALA A 577 2.73 9.05 27.62
N ILE A 578 3.75 9.15 28.46
CA ILE A 578 4.26 8.01 29.24
C ILE A 578 3.15 7.49 30.18
N ASP A 579 2.45 8.37 30.88
CA ASP A 579 1.35 7.98 31.77
C ASP A 579 0.19 7.35 30.98
N ALA A 580 -0.12 7.85 29.78
CA ALA A 580 -1.15 7.25 28.91
C ALA A 580 -0.77 5.82 28.48
N LEU A 581 0.46 5.58 28.04
CA LEU A 581 0.90 4.23 27.70
C LEU A 581 0.90 3.32 28.94
N ALA A 582 1.32 3.83 30.10
CA ALA A 582 1.37 3.05 31.33
C ALA A 582 -0.04 2.66 31.80
N SER A 583 -0.98 3.61 31.77
CA SER A 583 -2.36 3.38 32.20
C SER A 583 -3.13 2.41 31.30
N ASN A 584 -2.74 2.33 30.02
CA ASN A 584 -3.31 1.39 29.06
C ASN A 584 -2.55 0.05 29.02
N GLY A 585 -1.59 -0.18 29.94
CA GLY A 585 -0.85 -1.43 30.04
C GLY A 585 0.18 -1.67 28.92
N ILE A 586 0.49 -0.63 28.14
CA ILE A 586 1.41 -0.69 26.99
C ILE A 586 2.87 -0.59 27.43
N ILE A 587 3.15 0.09 28.56
CA ILE A 587 4.47 0.12 29.19
C ILE A 587 4.38 -0.17 30.69
N THR A 588 5.45 -0.73 31.26
CA THR A 588 5.53 -1.08 32.69
C THR A 588 6.73 -0.48 33.41
N GLY A 589 7.65 0.17 32.70
CA GLY A 589 8.91 0.67 33.25
C GLY A 589 9.88 -0.43 33.67
N TYR A 590 10.91 -0.06 34.43
CA TYR A 590 11.91 -0.97 35.00
C TYR A 590 11.54 -1.37 36.43
N ASN A 591 12.14 -2.46 36.92
CA ASN A 591 11.88 -3.02 38.26
C ASN A 591 12.20 -2.05 39.41
N ASP A 592 13.03 -1.03 39.16
CA ASP A 592 13.36 0.03 40.12
C ASP A 592 12.31 1.14 40.19
N GLY A 593 11.22 1.05 39.41
CA GLY A 593 10.16 2.06 39.35
C GLY A 593 10.50 3.27 38.47
N SER A 594 11.56 3.20 37.65
CA SER A 594 11.91 4.22 36.65
C SER A 594 11.37 3.87 35.26
N PHE A 595 11.25 4.86 34.38
CA PHE A 595 10.98 4.67 32.95
C PHE A 595 12.20 4.93 32.06
N LYS A 596 13.15 5.74 32.53
CA LYS A 596 14.35 6.24 31.84
C LYS A 596 14.01 6.99 30.55
N PRO A 597 13.26 8.10 30.63
CA PRO A 597 12.70 8.78 29.45
C PRO A 597 13.76 9.27 28.45
N ASN A 598 14.92 9.71 28.93
CA ASN A 598 16.01 10.22 28.09
C ASN A 598 16.97 9.15 27.56
N GLN A 599 16.80 7.89 27.96
CA GLN A 599 17.59 6.79 27.43
C GLN A 599 17.09 6.45 26.02
N THR A 600 18.01 6.15 25.10
CA THR A 600 17.68 5.63 23.76
C THR A 600 17.01 4.27 23.86
N ILE A 601 16.01 4.04 23.01
CA ILE A 601 15.23 2.79 23.03
C ILE A 601 15.90 1.73 22.15
N THR A 602 15.92 0.48 22.62
CA THR A 602 16.43 -0.63 21.82
C THR A 602 15.37 -1.20 20.88
N ARG A 603 15.82 -1.91 19.84
CA ARG A 603 14.94 -2.61 18.90
C ARG A 603 14.04 -3.64 19.60
N ALA A 604 14.56 -4.36 20.59
CA ALA A 604 13.75 -5.26 21.42
C ALA A 604 12.67 -4.52 22.23
N GLU A 605 13.01 -3.38 22.83
CA GLU A 605 12.05 -2.59 23.60
C GLU A 605 10.90 -2.04 22.72
N ILE A 606 11.20 -1.61 21.49
CA ILE A 606 10.16 -1.22 20.51
C ILE A 606 9.18 -2.37 20.25
N VAL A 607 9.70 -3.57 19.94
CA VAL A 607 8.85 -4.76 19.69
C VAL A 607 8.00 -5.12 20.91
N ALA A 608 8.55 -4.98 22.11
CA ALA A 608 7.81 -5.27 23.33
C ALA A 608 6.63 -4.29 23.54
N ILE A 609 6.79 -3.01 23.19
CA ILE A 609 5.70 -2.03 23.22
C ILE A 609 4.65 -2.40 22.17
N ILE A 610 5.07 -2.69 20.94
CA ILE A 610 4.17 -3.06 19.83
C ILE A 610 3.38 -4.33 20.14
N SER A 611 3.99 -5.34 20.76
CA SER A 611 3.32 -6.58 21.15
C SER A 611 2.17 -6.38 22.16
N ARG A 612 2.11 -5.22 22.82
CA ARG A 612 1.01 -4.85 23.73
C ARG A 612 -0.09 -4.05 23.03
N ILE A 613 0.19 -3.56 21.83
CA ILE A 613 -0.73 -2.83 20.95
C ILE A 613 -1.37 -3.79 19.94
N VAL A 614 -0.60 -4.73 19.41
CA VAL A 614 -0.99 -5.66 18.34
C VAL A 614 -1.10 -7.09 18.88
N ASP A 615 -2.13 -7.80 18.45
CA ASP A 615 -2.23 -9.25 18.55
C ASP A 615 -1.32 -9.90 17.49
N LEU A 616 -0.07 -10.14 17.87
CA LEU A 616 0.96 -10.68 16.97
C LEU A 616 0.65 -12.11 16.51
N ASP A 617 -0.09 -12.88 17.29
CA ASP A 617 -0.48 -14.25 16.91
C ASP A 617 -1.52 -14.20 15.78
N LYS A 618 -2.48 -13.28 15.89
CA LYS A 618 -3.46 -13.00 14.83
C LYS A 618 -2.81 -12.41 13.58
N ALA A 619 -1.84 -11.52 13.74
CA ALA A 619 -1.18 -10.82 12.62
C ALA A 619 -0.15 -11.67 11.85
N SER A 620 0.49 -12.66 12.49
CA SER A 620 1.60 -13.42 11.91
C SER A 620 1.18 -14.58 10.99
N GLY A 621 -0.06 -15.05 11.06
CA GLY A 621 -0.54 -16.21 10.30
C GLY A 621 0.26 -17.51 10.54
N GLY A 622 1.10 -17.57 11.59
CA GLY A 622 1.86 -18.75 12.00
C GLY A 622 3.15 -19.08 11.24
N LYS A 623 3.70 -18.18 10.40
CA LYS A 623 4.94 -18.45 9.63
C LYS A 623 6.20 -17.90 10.34
N ASP A 624 7.16 -18.75 10.73
CA ASP A 624 8.40 -18.30 11.39
C ASP A 624 9.39 -17.70 10.38
N LYS A 625 9.64 -16.39 10.47
CA LYS A 625 10.84 -15.73 9.92
C LYS A 625 11.79 -15.44 11.07
N GLY A 626 12.72 -16.36 11.32
CA GLY A 626 13.67 -16.25 12.41
C GLY A 626 14.84 -15.31 12.11
N PHE A 627 15.52 -14.86 13.17
CA PHE A 627 16.80 -14.16 13.10
C PHE A 627 17.86 -14.97 13.86
N THR A 628 19.11 -14.88 13.43
CA THR A 628 20.20 -15.71 13.97
C THR A 628 20.67 -15.30 15.37
N ASP A 629 20.31 -14.10 15.84
CA ASP A 629 20.82 -13.49 17.08
C ASP A 629 19.73 -13.16 18.12
N THR A 630 18.53 -13.73 17.99
CA THR A 630 17.42 -13.49 18.93
C THR A 630 17.32 -14.54 20.04
N ASN A 631 18.00 -15.68 19.88
CA ASN A 631 18.03 -16.74 20.88
C ASN A 631 18.54 -16.22 22.23
N GLY A 632 17.73 -16.36 23.28
CA GLY A 632 18.05 -15.88 24.62
C GLY A 632 17.73 -14.40 24.87
N SER A 633 17.14 -13.68 23.91
CA SER A 633 16.52 -12.37 24.18
C SER A 633 15.29 -12.55 25.08
N TRP A 634 15.10 -11.63 26.03
CA TRP A 634 13.98 -11.69 27.00
C TRP A 634 12.59 -11.60 26.34
N ASN A 635 12.53 -11.14 25.08
CA ASN A 635 11.33 -11.06 24.26
C ASN A 635 11.47 -11.78 22.91
N GLU A 636 12.24 -12.87 22.87
CA GLU A 636 12.49 -13.65 21.65
C GLU A 636 11.20 -14.04 20.91
N ALA A 637 10.19 -14.53 21.64
CA ALA A 637 8.91 -14.94 21.05
C ALA A 637 8.18 -13.77 20.37
N GLN A 638 8.17 -12.59 20.99
CA GLN A 638 7.56 -11.39 20.40
C GLN A 638 8.33 -10.92 19.17
N ILE A 639 9.66 -11.02 19.17
CA ILE A 639 10.49 -10.65 18.01
C ILE A 639 10.17 -11.57 16.81
N LYS A 640 10.10 -12.89 17.05
CA LYS A 640 9.74 -13.86 16.00
C LYS A 640 8.33 -13.60 15.45
N ALA A 641 7.35 -13.39 16.33
CA ALA A 641 5.98 -13.11 15.91
C ALA A 641 5.85 -11.77 15.15
N ALA A 642 6.60 -10.74 15.57
CA ALA A 642 6.64 -9.46 14.85
C ALA A 642 7.32 -9.58 13.48
N ALA A 643 8.34 -10.44 13.35
CA ALA A 643 8.99 -10.71 12.08
C ALA A 643 8.07 -11.47 11.11
N ALA A 644 7.38 -12.47 11.64
CA ALA A 644 6.35 -13.23 10.93
C ALA A 644 5.22 -12.35 10.41
N ALA A 645 4.77 -11.38 11.20
CA ALA A 645 3.77 -10.38 10.81
C ALA A 645 4.32 -9.30 9.85
N GLY A 646 5.60 -9.35 9.46
CA GLY A 646 6.21 -8.34 8.56
C GLY A 646 6.51 -6.99 9.22
N ILE A 647 6.28 -6.84 10.52
CA ILE A 647 6.52 -5.59 11.28
C ILE A 647 8.02 -5.27 11.32
N VAL A 648 8.86 -6.30 11.47
CA VAL A 648 10.33 -6.18 11.48
C VAL A 648 10.94 -7.14 10.46
N GLN A 649 12.01 -6.72 9.78
CA GLN A 649 12.62 -7.48 8.67
C GLN A 649 14.10 -7.83 8.91
N GLY A 650 14.64 -7.50 10.10
CA GLY A 650 16.07 -7.67 10.40
C GLY A 650 16.96 -6.71 9.62
N ARG A 651 18.25 -7.00 9.58
CA ARG A 651 19.25 -6.30 8.76
C ARG A 651 19.77 -7.25 7.67
N SER A 652 20.52 -6.70 6.71
CA SER A 652 21.07 -7.44 5.57
C SER A 652 21.99 -8.61 5.96
N ASP A 653 22.52 -8.60 7.18
CA ASP A 653 23.33 -9.68 7.76
C ASP A 653 22.50 -10.82 8.39
N GLY A 654 21.18 -10.81 8.22
CA GLY A 654 20.27 -11.81 8.78
C GLY A 654 20.06 -11.72 10.31
N LYS A 655 20.47 -10.61 10.93
CA LYS A 655 20.34 -10.36 12.37
C LYS A 655 19.23 -9.37 12.69
N PHE A 656 18.64 -9.50 13.88
CA PHE A 656 17.71 -8.53 14.44
C PHE A 656 18.40 -7.45 15.27
N GLN A 657 19.47 -7.80 15.99
CA GLN A 657 20.20 -6.96 16.91
C GLN A 657 19.32 -6.40 18.05
N PRO A 658 18.78 -7.26 18.94
CA PRO A 658 17.78 -6.87 19.93
C PRO A 658 18.23 -5.76 20.89
N ASN A 659 19.53 -5.69 21.20
CA ASN A 659 20.10 -4.73 22.16
C ASN A 659 20.64 -3.45 21.50
N VAL A 660 20.57 -3.33 20.18
CA VAL A 660 21.01 -2.12 19.47
C VAL A 660 19.93 -1.04 19.57
N ASN A 661 20.35 0.21 19.77
CA ASN A 661 19.47 1.37 19.79
C ASN A 661 18.87 1.61 18.41
N SER A 662 17.58 1.95 18.36
CA SER A 662 16.89 2.22 17.10
C SER A 662 17.02 3.68 16.69
N THR A 663 17.08 3.93 15.38
CA THR A 663 17.03 5.29 14.82
C THR A 663 15.59 5.81 14.74
N ARG A 664 15.42 7.12 14.55
CA ARG A 664 14.10 7.74 14.32
C ARG A 664 13.42 7.17 13.08
N ALA A 665 14.15 6.98 12.00
CA ALA A 665 13.66 6.37 10.76
C ALA A 665 13.21 4.92 10.96
N GLU A 666 14.03 4.09 11.62
CA GLU A 666 13.65 2.71 11.94
C GLU A 666 12.36 2.65 12.78
N ALA A 667 12.25 3.48 13.82
CA ALA A 667 11.08 3.52 14.68
C ALA A 667 9.81 3.91 13.91
N LEU A 668 9.88 4.92 13.04
CA LEU A 668 8.73 5.32 12.22
C LEU A 668 8.35 4.27 11.17
N THR A 669 9.32 3.66 10.50
CA THR A 669 9.02 2.59 9.54
C THR A 669 8.38 1.39 10.21
N ILE A 670 8.82 1.02 11.42
CA ILE A 670 8.17 -0.04 12.20
C ILE A 670 6.73 0.35 12.53
N LEU A 671 6.48 1.59 12.96
CA LEU A 671 5.13 2.07 13.26
C LEU A 671 4.25 2.12 12.01
N LEU A 672 4.77 2.51 10.85
CA LEU A 672 4.03 2.44 9.59
C LEU A 672 3.62 1.00 9.26
N ARG A 673 4.56 0.05 9.36
CA ARG A 673 4.25 -1.37 9.14
C ARG A 673 3.21 -1.91 10.12
N VAL A 674 3.20 -1.43 11.37
CA VAL A 674 2.16 -1.76 12.35
C VAL A 674 0.78 -1.26 11.89
N LEU A 675 0.70 -0.03 11.36
CA LEU A 675 -0.53 0.54 10.82
C LEU A 675 -0.99 -0.23 9.57
N ASP A 676 -0.04 -0.63 8.71
CA ASP A 676 -0.31 -1.36 7.47
C ASP A 676 -0.81 -2.80 7.67
N LEU A 677 -0.73 -3.35 8.89
CA LEU A 677 -1.31 -4.67 9.22
C LEU A 677 -2.83 -4.68 9.11
N ASP A 678 -3.47 -3.51 9.23
CA ASP A 678 -4.91 -3.35 9.08
C ASP A 678 -5.21 -2.75 7.70
N PRO A 679 -5.88 -3.48 6.80
CA PRO A 679 -6.13 -3.02 5.43
C PRO A 679 -6.90 -1.69 5.36
N GLN A 680 -7.81 -1.41 6.30
CA GLN A 680 -8.58 -0.17 6.31
C GLN A 680 -7.68 1.01 6.71
N ILE A 681 -6.82 0.81 7.71
CA ILE A 681 -5.85 1.82 8.13
C ILE A 681 -4.81 2.05 7.02
N LYS A 682 -4.31 0.98 6.39
CA LYS A 682 -3.40 1.06 5.25
C LYS A 682 -3.98 1.91 4.12
N ALA A 683 -5.20 1.61 3.68
CA ALA A 683 -5.88 2.35 2.62
C ALA A 683 -6.05 3.83 2.96
N LEU A 684 -6.40 4.14 4.23
CA LEU A 684 -6.51 5.52 4.71
C LEU A 684 -5.17 6.28 4.61
N LEU A 685 -4.05 5.63 4.89
CA LEU A 685 -2.73 6.25 4.87
C LEU A 685 -2.16 6.36 3.45
N GLU A 686 -2.46 5.41 2.57
CA GLU A 686 -2.06 5.46 1.16
C GLU A 686 -2.70 6.62 0.41
N ALA A 687 -3.89 7.07 0.82
CA ALA A 687 -4.53 8.28 0.28
C ALA A 687 -3.76 9.60 0.54
N LEU A 688 -2.65 9.56 1.30
CA LEU A 688 -1.76 10.71 1.55
C LEU A 688 -0.41 10.61 0.85
N LYS A 689 -0.08 9.46 0.28
CA LYS A 689 1.13 9.25 -0.52
C LYS A 689 0.87 9.80 -1.91
#